data_AF-A0A3D1YFS0-F1
#
_entry.id   AF-A0A3D1YFS0-F1
#
_cell.length_a   1.000
_cell.length_b   1.000
_cell.length_c   1.000
_cell.angle_alpha   90.00
_cell.angle_beta   90.00
_cell.angle_gamma   90.00
#
_symmetry.space_group_name_H-M   'P 1'
#
loop_
_entity.id
_entity.type
_entity.pdbx_description
1 polymer ?
#
loop_
_entity_poly.entity_id
_entity_poly.type
_entity_poly.pdbx_seq_one_letter_code
_entity_poly.pdbx_strand_id
1 'polypeptide(L)'
;MKAIQQEYKTGILSLVNIPTPALKSTEILVKNDSSVVSVGTEKTMIDLAKKSLLGKARARPDLVKRVLNSIKTEGVTETYRQVVARLENPILLGYSSSGTVQETGTDVTQFKVGDRVACTGSGFASHAEFISVPEHLCALLPESVTHSSGAFSAIGGISLESVKLANTTTGDIVGVIGTGLIGLITIQLLSAYGCTVIALDIDKHKLELALELVPSIITTNNYDEFERLVHGKTSGKGLDSAIITASTNSNQPIEICAKTIKVRGTIVSTGLTGLNIPRQLFYEKELRFVVSKAWGDDKFSSEKLPGTWSAQENITEFLSFVSAKEVNVEKLITGKYEIDEALIAYKQILTPYNSHIGLLLTYNQDNNTSQYVDKHIYSGNKLERKISHKKIKTAIIGAGLYANGTFLPALKKTKSFNLHAICTPNGVRLKHIKTKYNFTYGSTDVKDIIADPELELAIILTRHDSHARMVNTFLRHGKNVFVEKPLALNHDELKEINQSLNLAPDENKPKLIVGFNRRFSKFSRWAKSQIPPNMPVTLNIVINAGNFNQESWADQTNQGGRIVGEACHFIDLIQFFTDSIVESVYAYNTVQNGFDYVISLKMASGAIANISYLTSGNSRHRREYIEIYCSSKVICIDNFKKGICYTNQSITKIKNWLSSDRGHKNELHYLAKLVNHKVLPEVTITDYINTTLTTFAIEAALSTGEVQKIADWEHDSL
;
A
#
# COMPACT_ATOMS: atom_id res chain seq x y z
N MET A 1 -15.79 7.50 -13.50
CA MET A 1 -16.46 7.69 -12.20
C MET A 1 -16.05 9.00 -11.56
N LYS A 2 -16.99 9.69 -10.93
CA LYS A 2 -16.77 10.85 -10.05
C LYS A 2 -16.27 10.38 -8.69
N ALA A 3 -15.32 11.11 -8.13
CA ALA A 3 -14.80 10.87 -6.80
C ALA A 3 -14.28 12.16 -6.17
N ILE A 4 -14.34 12.24 -4.85
CA ILE A 4 -13.74 13.35 -4.09
C ILE A 4 -12.30 12.98 -3.74
N GLN A 5 -11.37 13.83 -4.17
CA GLN A 5 -9.96 13.69 -3.82
C GLN A 5 -9.44 14.91 -3.07
N GLN A 6 -8.41 14.67 -2.24
CA GLN A 6 -7.61 15.70 -1.60
C GLN A 6 -6.15 15.58 -2.03
N GLU A 7 -5.58 16.71 -2.43
CA GLU A 7 -4.14 16.81 -2.66
C GLU A 7 -3.39 16.84 -1.33
N TYR A 8 -2.51 15.86 -1.10
CA TYR A 8 -1.78 15.76 0.17
C TYR A 8 -0.83 16.94 0.41
N LYS A 9 -0.25 17.51 -0.66
CA LYS A 9 0.70 18.63 -0.58
C LYS A 9 0.02 19.96 -0.23
N THR A 10 -1.05 20.30 -0.94
CA THR A 10 -1.72 21.60 -0.89
C THR A 10 -2.95 21.61 0.03
N GLY A 11 -3.53 20.44 0.32
CA GLY A 11 -4.80 20.30 1.03
C GLY A 11 -6.03 20.63 0.19
N ILE A 12 -5.86 20.93 -1.11
CA ILE A 12 -6.96 21.29 -2.02
C ILE A 12 -7.90 20.09 -2.22
N LEU A 13 -9.20 20.35 -2.07
CA LEU A 13 -10.27 19.42 -2.37
C LEU A 13 -10.74 19.61 -3.80
N SER A 14 -10.97 18.51 -4.51
CA SER A 14 -11.50 18.54 -5.88
C SER A 14 -12.43 17.36 -6.14
N LEU A 15 -13.48 17.62 -6.91
CA LEU A 15 -14.30 16.58 -7.52
C LEU A 15 -13.64 16.20 -8.85
N VAL A 16 -13.32 14.92 -9.02
CA VAL A 16 -12.61 14.43 -10.21
C VAL A 16 -13.35 13.32 -10.91
N ASN A 17 -13.32 13.36 -12.24
CA ASN A 17 -13.58 12.19 -13.07
C ASN A 17 -12.30 11.35 -13.18
N ILE A 18 -12.35 10.12 -12.68
CA ILE A 18 -11.28 9.11 -12.71
C ILE A 18 -11.83 7.78 -13.26
N PRO A 19 -10.97 6.90 -13.80
CA PRO A 19 -11.39 5.56 -14.18
C PRO A 19 -11.83 4.72 -12.98
N THR A 20 -12.73 3.77 -13.21
CA THR A 20 -13.20 2.80 -12.21
C THR A 20 -12.02 1.97 -11.71
N PRO A 21 -11.88 1.75 -10.38
CA PRO A 21 -10.79 0.96 -9.83
C PRO A 21 -10.81 -0.47 -10.37
N ALA A 22 -9.64 -1.06 -10.57
CA ALA A 22 -9.57 -2.47 -10.92
C ALA A 22 -9.83 -3.35 -9.70
N LEU A 23 -10.51 -4.46 -9.95
CA LEU A 23 -10.86 -5.45 -8.94
C LEU A 23 -9.67 -6.37 -8.64
N LYS A 24 -9.40 -6.61 -7.35
CA LYS A 24 -8.46 -7.66 -6.90
C LYS A 24 -9.21 -8.93 -6.54
N SER A 25 -8.48 -10.04 -6.42
CA SER A 25 -9.07 -11.37 -6.21
C SER A 25 -9.91 -11.49 -4.93
N THR A 26 -9.54 -10.79 -3.86
CA THR A 26 -10.25 -10.78 -2.57
C THR A 26 -11.18 -9.57 -2.38
N GLU A 27 -11.39 -8.77 -3.43
CA GLU A 27 -12.17 -7.53 -3.38
C GLU A 27 -13.49 -7.69 -4.14
N ILE A 28 -14.48 -6.89 -3.76
CA ILE A 28 -15.72 -6.69 -4.51
C ILE A 28 -15.76 -5.27 -5.09
N LEU A 29 -16.26 -5.14 -6.31
CA LEU A 29 -16.54 -3.84 -6.93
C LEU A 29 -17.97 -3.44 -6.59
N VAL A 30 -18.15 -2.32 -5.91
CA VAL A 30 -19.45 -1.82 -5.47
C VAL A 30 -19.76 -0.52 -6.21
N LYS A 31 -20.95 -0.43 -6.81
CA LYS A 31 -21.54 0.84 -7.26
C LYS A 31 -22.19 1.47 -6.04
N ASN A 32 -21.64 2.58 -5.56
CA ASN A 32 -22.17 3.26 -4.39
C ASN A 32 -23.52 3.88 -4.69
N ASP A 33 -24.45 3.71 -3.75
CA ASP A 33 -25.73 4.39 -3.68
C ASP A 33 -25.64 5.58 -2.73
N SER A 34 -24.90 5.41 -1.63
CA SER A 34 -24.78 6.42 -0.58
C SER A 34 -23.44 6.30 0.13
N SER A 35 -22.91 7.43 0.59
CA SER A 35 -21.76 7.47 1.49
C SER A 35 -21.94 8.59 2.50
N VAL A 36 -21.43 8.42 3.72
CA VAL A 36 -21.61 9.40 4.78
C VAL A 36 -20.32 10.13 5.09
N VAL A 37 -20.40 11.45 5.13
CA VAL A 37 -19.33 12.34 5.56
C VAL A 37 -19.43 12.54 7.07
N SER A 38 -18.40 12.13 7.79
CA SER A 38 -18.27 12.41 9.22
C SER A 38 -17.54 13.72 9.41
N VAL A 39 -18.29 14.77 9.77
CA VAL A 39 -17.80 16.15 9.87
C VAL A 39 -16.55 16.25 10.74
N GLY A 40 -16.54 15.60 11.92
CA GLY A 40 -15.41 15.66 12.85
C GLY A 40 -14.12 15.01 12.32
N THR A 41 -14.24 13.80 11.78
CA THR A 41 -13.09 13.04 11.25
C THR A 41 -12.51 13.72 10.01
N GLU A 42 -13.37 14.15 9.09
CA GLU A 42 -12.93 14.75 7.83
C GLU A 42 -12.37 16.14 7.99
N LYS A 43 -12.96 16.96 8.88
CA LYS A 43 -12.37 18.25 9.23
C LYS A 43 -10.95 18.07 9.79
N THR A 44 -10.74 17.07 10.66
CA THR A 44 -9.41 16.77 11.19
C THR A 44 -8.42 16.37 10.09
N MET A 45 -8.84 15.52 9.14
CA MET A 45 -8.01 15.14 7.99
C MET A 45 -7.68 16.35 7.10
N ILE A 46 -8.66 17.20 6.82
CA ILE A 46 -8.50 18.41 6.00
C ILE A 46 -7.59 19.44 6.69
N ASP A 47 -7.78 19.69 7.98
CA ASP A 47 -6.97 20.63 8.74
C ASP A 47 -5.52 20.16 8.84
N LEU A 48 -5.29 18.85 8.99
CA LEU A 48 -3.95 18.26 8.91
C LEU A 48 -3.33 18.46 7.51
N ALA A 49 -4.12 18.28 6.44
CA ALA A 49 -3.67 18.46 5.07
C ALA A 49 -3.33 19.91 4.72
N LYS A 50 -4.01 20.90 5.33
CA LYS A 50 -3.74 22.33 5.16
C LYS A 50 -2.48 22.83 5.88
N LYS A 51 -1.96 22.09 6.86
CA LYS A 51 -0.73 22.48 7.59
C LYS A 51 0.47 22.56 6.64
N SER A 52 1.39 23.49 6.93
CA SER A 52 2.71 23.54 6.28
C SER A 52 3.48 22.23 6.48
N LEU A 53 4.52 21.97 5.68
CA LEU A 53 5.37 20.77 5.86
C LEU A 53 5.95 20.69 7.29
N LEU A 54 6.36 21.81 7.88
CA LEU A 54 6.77 21.87 9.29
C LEU A 54 5.61 21.55 10.25
N GLY A 55 4.41 22.07 9.97
CA GLY A 55 3.23 21.78 10.77
C GLY A 55 2.83 20.30 10.73
N LYS A 56 2.91 19.67 9.55
CA LYS A 56 2.70 18.22 9.35
C LYS A 56 3.78 17.41 10.08
N ALA A 57 5.05 17.80 9.98
CA ALA A 57 6.16 17.17 10.68
C ALA A 57 5.98 17.23 12.21
N ARG A 58 5.55 18.37 12.76
CA ARG A 58 5.28 18.52 14.19
C ARG A 58 4.09 17.70 14.66
N ALA A 59 3.06 17.55 13.81
CA ALA A 59 1.89 16.72 14.11
C ALA A 59 2.17 15.20 14.01
N ARG A 60 3.21 14.81 13.27
CA ARG A 60 3.58 13.40 13.03
C ARG A 60 5.08 13.17 13.27
N PRO A 61 5.56 13.30 14.53
CA PRO A 61 6.98 13.13 14.86
C PRO A 61 7.49 11.71 14.55
N ASP A 62 6.60 10.72 14.55
CA ASP A 62 6.86 9.35 14.12
C ASP A 62 7.33 9.28 12.65
N LEU A 63 6.65 9.98 11.74
CA LEU A 63 7.01 10.02 10.33
C LEU A 63 8.33 10.76 10.10
N VAL A 64 8.59 11.82 10.88
CA VAL A 64 9.88 12.55 10.83
C VAL A 64 11.03 11.63 11.22
N LYS A 65 10.88 10.84 12.29
CA LYS A 65 11.89 9.86 12.71
C LYS A 65 12.15 8.83 11.61
N ARG A 66 11.11 8.35 10.92
CA ARG A 66 11.26 7.44 9.76
C ARG A 66 12.03 8.10 8.61
N VAL A 67 11.72 9.36 8.26
CA VAL A 67 12.45 10.11 7.22
C VAL A 67 13.92 10.30 7.60
N LEU A 68 14.22 10.67 8.84
CA LEU A 68 15.61 10.82 9.31
C LEU A 68 16.38 9.49 9.28
N ASN A 69 15.72 8.37 9.56
CA ASN A 69 16.31 7.04 9.42
C ASN A 69 16.55 6.69 7.94
N SER A 70 15.59 6.95 7.06
CA SER A 70 15.74 6.76 5.61
C SER A 70 16.91 7.60 5.04
N ILE A 71 17.06 8.87 5.47
CA ILE A 71 18.21 9.72 5.07
C ILE A 71 19.55 9.07 5.44
N LYS A 72 19.63 8.48 6.64
CA LYS A 72 20.86 7.82 7.12
C LYS A 72 21.19 6.55 6.36
N THR A 73 20.19 5.84 5.85
CA THR A 73 20.33 4.51 5.24
C THR A 73 20.46 4.57 3.71
N GLU A 74 19.60 5.36 3.07
CA GLU A 74 19.48 5.44 1.61
C GLU A 74 20.11 6.72 1.04
N GLY A 75 20.40 7.69 1.90
CA GLY A 75 20.94 8.99 1.53
C GLY A 75 19.85 10.04 1.26
N VAL A 76 20.27 11.31 1.34
CA VAL A 76 19.38 12.48 1.26
C VAL A 76 18.57 12.50 -0.04
N THR A 77 19.22 12.28 -1.19
CA THR A 77 18.58 12.41 -2.50
C THR A 77 17.48 11.37 -2.72
N GLU A 78 17.73 10.12 -2.34
CA GLU A 78 16.78 9.02 -2.56
C GLU A 78 15.58 9.14 -1.60
N THR A 79 15.87 9.44 -0.33
CA THR A 79 14.83 9.71 0.66
C THR A 79 13.94 10.88 0.23
N TYR A 80 14.56 11.96 -0.27
CA TYR A 80 13.82 13.11 -0.79
C TYR A 80 12.87 12.72 -1.93
N ARG A 81 13.34 11.93 -2.91
CA ARG A 81 12.49 11.46 -4.02
C ARG A 81 11.31 10.63 -3.53
N GLN A 82 11.53 9.69 -2.61
CA GLN A 82 10.47 8.85 -2.07
C GLN A 82 9.43 9.66 -1.28
N VAL A 83 9.89 10.59 -0.44
CA VAL A 83 9.02 11.49 0.31
C VAL A 83 8.19 12.34 -0.65
N VAL A 84 8.81 12.96 -1.65
CA VAL A 84 8.10 13.75 -2.66
C VAL A 84 7.10 12.89 -3.42
N ALA A 85 7.49 11.71 -3.90
CA ALA A 85 6.58 10.79 -4.60
C ALA A 85 5.37 10.38 -3.76
N ARG A 86 5.53 10.26 -2.44
CA ARG A 86 4.43 9.95 -1.52
C ARG A 86 3.53 11.15 -1.26
N LEU A 87 4.10 12.34 -1.12
CA LEU A 87 3.37 13.60 -0.89
C LEU A 87 2.63 14.11 -2.15
N GLU A 88 3.04 13.69 -3.34
CA GLU A 88 2.42 14.08 -4.61
C GLU A 88 1.17 13.27 -4.95
N ASN A 89 1.01 12.08 -4.39
CA ASN A 89 -0.18 11.27 -4.67
C ASN A 89 -1.41 11.86 -3.95
N PRO A 90 -2.52 12.13 -4.67
CA PRO A 90 -3.77 12.50 -4.04
C PRO A 90 -4.35 11.31 -3.26
N ILE A 91 -5.17 11.60 -2.25
CA ILE A 91 -5.95 10.61 -1.50
C ILE A 91 -7.42 10.78 -1.84
N LEU A 92 -8.16 9.66 -1.90
CA LEU A 92 -9.62 9.71 -1.90
C LEU A 92 -10.11 9.94 -0.47
N LEU A 93 -11.13 10.78 -0.33
CA LEU A 93 -11.82 10.96 0.95
C LEU A 93 -12.93 9.92 1.12
N GLY A 94 -13.37 9.74 2.36
CA GLY A 94 -14.41 8.77 2.74
C GLY A 94 -13.86 7.44 3.21
N TYR A 95 -14.63 6.81 4.10
CA TYR A 95 -14.33 5.52 4.71
C TYR A 95 -15.60 4.71 5.04
N SER A 96 -16.79 5.18 4.62
CA SER A 96 -18.07 4.58 4.97
C SER A 96 -19.08 4.82 3.84
N SER A 97 -19.57 3.73 3.26
CA SER A 97 -20.46 3.77 2.09
C SER A 97 -21.33 2.53 2.03
N SER A 98 -22.35 2.57 1.18
CA SER A 98 -23.19 1.42 0.85
C SER A 98 -23.62 1.48 -0.61
N GLY A 99 -23.92 0.32 -1.17
CA GLY A 99 -24.34 0.21 -2.54
C GLY A 99 -24.54 -1.24 -2.97
N THR A 100 -24.43 -1.47 -4.28
CA THR A 100 -24.72 -2.77 -4.88
C THR A 100 -23.48 -3.37 -5.54
N VAL A 101 -23.19 -4.64 -5.26
CA VAL A 101 -22.08 -5.39 -5.87
C VAL A 101 -22.27 -5.50 -7.38
N GLN A 102 -21.26 -5.07 -8.14
CA GLN A 102 -21.23 -5.13 -9.60
C GLN A 102 -20.35 -6.27 -10.13
N GLU A 103 -19.27 -6.59 -9.42
CA GLU A 103 -18.31 -7.62 -9.80
C GLU A 103 -17.62 -8.16 -8.53
N THR A 104 -17.25 -9.44 -8.55
CA THR A 104 -16.55 -10.11 -7.45
C THR A 104 -15.21 -10.66 -7.90
N GLY A 105 -14.18 -10.50 -7.06
CA GLY A 105 -12.89 -11.13 -7.28
C GLY A 105 -12.98 -12.66 -7.23
N THR A 106 -11.98 -13.34 -7.77
CA THR A 106 -11.96 -14.82 -7.88
C THR A 106 -11.95 -15.54 -6.55
N ASP A 107 -11.46 -14.90 -5.49
CA ASP A 107 -11.28 -15.48 -4.16
C ASP A 107 -12.37 -14.99 -3.20
N VAL A 108 -13.34 -14.20 -3.68
CA VAL A 108 -14.48 -13.75 -2.89
C VAL A 108 -15.45 -14.91 -2.71
N THR A 109 -15.87 -15.14 -1.47
CA THR A 109 -16.76 -16.26 -1.11
C THR A 109 -18.06 -15.81 -0.46
N GLN A 110 -18.09 -14.60 0.10
CA GLN A 110 -19.20 -14.14 0.95
C GLN A 110 -20.26 -13.31 0.21
N PHE A 111 -19.96 -12.84 -1.00
CA PHE A 111 -20.79 -11.89 -1.74
C PHE A 111 -20.95 -12.31 -3.20
N LYS A 112 -22.05 -11.91 -3.82
CA LYS A 112 -22.33 -12.09 -5.25
C LYS A 112 -22.82 -10.79 -5.89
N VAL A 113 -22.75 -10.72 -7.22
CA VAL A 113 -23.28 -9.61 -8.02
C VAL A 113 -24.77 -9.41 -7.70
N GLY A 114 -25.16 -8.16 -7.47
CA GLY A 114 -26.51 -7.76 -7.09
C GLY A 114 -26.76 -7.68 -5.59
N ASP A 115 -25.84 -8.17 -4.75
CA ASP A 115 -25.98 -8.02 -3.30
C ASP A 115 -25.91 -6.55 -2.88
N ARG A 116 -26.74 -6.19 -1.90
CA ARG A 116 -26.72 -4.87 -1.25
C ARG A 116 -25.74 -4.93 -0.10
N VAL A 117 -24.72 -4.08 -0.09
CA VAL A 117 -23.60 -4.16 0.86
C VAL A 117 -23.25 -2.81 1.48
N ALA A 118 -22.85 -2.86 2.75
CA ALA A 118 -22.23 -1.77 3.48
C ALA A 118 -20.73 -2.00 3.47
N CYS A 119 -19.97 -0.94 3.23
CA CYS A 119 -18.52 -0.98 3.06
C CYS A 119 -17.86 -0.03 4.07
N THR A 120 -16.81 -0.51 4.73
CA THR A 120 -15.93 0.30 5.60
C THR A 120 -14.49 0.31 5.07
N GLY A 121 -13.67 1.23 5.57
CA GLY A 121 -12.22 1.22 5.32
C GLY A 121 -11.69 2.52 4.74
N SER A 122 -10.72 3.12 5.43
CA SER A 122 -10.00 4.30 4.92
C SER A 122 -9.22 3.93 3.65
N GLY A 123 -9.50 4.64 2.55
CA GLY A 123 -8.90 4.35 1.24
C GLY A 123 -9.54 3.21 0.46
N PHE A 124 -10.63 2.63 0.98
CA PHE A 124 -11.46 1.63 0.30
C PHE A 124 -12.89 2.14 0.10
N ALA A 125 -13.62 2.40 1.18
CA ALA A 125 -15.00 2.88 1.18
C ALA A 125 -15.09 4.41 0.98
N SER A 126 -14.48 4.88 -0.11
CA SER A 126 -14.35 6.30 -0.43
C SER A 126 -15.62 6.93 -1.00
N HIS A 127 -15.69 8.26 -0.98
CA HIS A 127 -16.72 9.05 -1.64
C HIS A 127 -16.49 9.07 -3.17
N ALA A 128 -16.93 7.99 -3.82
CA ALA A 128 -16.82 7.76 -5.25
C ALA A 128 -18.03 6.96 -5.75
N GLU A 129 -18.37 7.09 -7.03
CA GLU A 129 -19.48 6.32 -7.63
C GLU A 129 -19.19 4.80 -7.63
N PHE A 130 -17.92 4.40 -7.75
CA PHE A 130 -17.51 3.00 -7.65
C PHE A 130 -16.31 2.85 -6.71
N ILE A 131 -16.30 1.77 -5.93
CA ILE A 131 -15.24 1.43 -4.99
C ILE A 131 -14.87 -0.05 -5.12
N SER A 132 -13.60 -0.38 -4.90
CA SER A 132 -13.11 -1.76 -4.78
C SER A 132 -12.73 -1.98 -3.32
N VAL A 133 -13.38 -2.93 -2.64
CA VAL A 133 -13.27 -3.12 -1.19
C VAL A 133 -13.03 -4.59 -0.87
N PRO A 134 -12.06 -4.92 0.00
CA PRO A 134 -11.88 -6.29 0.48
C PRO A 134 -13.15 -6.86 1.12
N GLU A 135 -13.45 -8.14 0.88
CA GLU A 135 -14.70 -8.76 1.38
C GLU A 135 -14.83 -8.67 2.92
N HIS A 136 -13.72 -8.76 3.66
CA HIS A 136 -13.70 -8.68 5.13
C HIS A 136 -13.97 -7.27 5.70
N LEU A 137 -14.14 -6.26 4.84
CA LEU A 137 -14.56 -4.90 5.20
C LEU A 137 -15.99 -4.60 4.73
N CYS A 138 -16.74 -5.63 4.33
CA CYS A 138 -18.09 -5.50 3.80
C CYS A 138 -19.09 -6.31 4.62
N ALA A 139 -20.35 -5.89 4.66
CA ALA A 139 -21.46 -6.65 5.23
C ALA A 139 -22.71 -6.52 4.37
N LEU A 140 -23.55 -7.56 4.34
CA LEU A 140 -24.83 -7.51 3.66
C LEU A 140 -25.77 -6.51 4.35
N LEU A 141 -26.50 -5.71 3.57
CA LEU A 141 -27.60 -4.91 4.09
C LEU A 141 -28.82 -5.80 4.31
N PRO A 142 -29.41 -5.80 5.51
CA PRO A 142 -30.74 -6.37 5.72
C PRO A 142 -31.76 -5.72 4.79
N GLU A 143 -32.80 -6.46 4.39
CA GLU A 143 -33.83 -5.96 3.45
C GLU A 143 -34.47 -4.65 3.93
N SER A 144 -34.72 -4.54 5.24
CA SER A 144 -35.31 -3.39 5.93
C SER A 144 -34.42 -2.14 5.98
N VAL A 145 -33.10 -2.28 5.75
CA VAL A 145 -32.13 -1.19 5.90
C VAL A 145 -31.87 -0.56 4.54
N THR A 146 -32.12 0.74 4.40
CA THR A 146 -31.86 1.50 3.16
C THR A 146 -30.35 1.69 2.91
N HIS A 147 -29.94 2.00 1.67
CA HIS A 147 -28.55 2.36 1.40
C HIS A 147 -28.11 3.59 2.21
N SER A 148 -28.95 4.62 2.30
CA SER A 148 -28.70 5.79 3.15
C SER A 148 -28.32 5.41 4.58
N SER A 149 -29.06 4.50 5.20
CA SER A 149 -28.79 4.01 6.55
C SER A 149 -27.56 3.11 6.60
N GLY A 150 -27.40 2.20 5.63
CA GLY A 150 -26.25 1.33 5.50
C GLY A 150 -24.92 2.09 5.34
N ALA A 151 -24.95 3.31 4.80
CA ALA A 151 -23.76 4.15 4.66
C ALA A 151 -23.16 4.56 6.02
N PHE A 152 -23.91 4.48 7.13
CA PHE A 152 -23.42 4.76 8.48
C PHE A 152 -22.64 3.60 9.12
N SER A 153 -22.52 2.46 8.44
CA SER A 153 -22.00 1.22 9.03
C SER A 153 -20.60 1.35 9.61
N ALA A 154 -19.65 2.05 8.97
CA ALA A 154 -18.31 2.22 9.55
C ALA A 154 -18.37 3.06 10.85
N ILE A 155 -19.21 4.09 10.90
CA ILE A 155 -19.38 4.93 12.08
C ILE A 155 -20.07 4.12 13.18
N GLY A 156 -21.09 3.32 12.83
CA GLY A 156 -21.74 2.38 13.72
C GLY A 156 -20.77 1.34 14.28
N GLY A 157 -19.90 0.79 13.45
CA GLY A 157 -18.83 -0.11 13.88
C GLY A 157 -17.86 0.56 14.86
N ILE A 158 -17.51 1.85 14.65
CA ILE A 158 -16.69 2.61 15.61
C ILE A 158 -17.39 2.73 16.96
N SER A 159 -18.68 3.07 16.95
CA SER A 159 -19.48 3.18 18.16
C SER A 159 -19.60 1.84 18.87
N LEU A 160 -19.83 0.75 18.14
CA LEU A 160 -20.03 -0.59 18.70
C LEU A 160 -18.74 -1.18 19.27
N GLU A 161 -17.60 -1.03 18.59
CA GLU A 161 -16.29 -1.40 19.14
C GLU A 161 -16.07 -0.74 20.50
N SER A 162 -16.44 0.53 20.62
CA SER A 162 -16.27 1.30 21.84
C SER A 162 -17.21 0.85 22.97
N VAL A 163 -18.44 0.43 22.64
CA VAL A 163 -19.40 -0.16 23.59
C VAL A 163 -18.88 -1.52 24.08
N LYS A 164 -18.39 -2.37 23.18
CA LYS A 164 -17.85 -3.69 23.53
C LYS A 164 -16.61 -3.58 24.43
N LEU A 165 -15.70 -2.65 24.13
CA LEU A 165 -14.53 -2.37 24.97
C LEU A 165 -14.88 -1.77 26.34
N ALA A 166 -16.03 -1.08 26.45
CA ALA A 166 -16.52 -0.59 27.73
C ALA A 166 -16.98 -1.74 28.65
N ASN A 167 -17.19 -2.93 28.10
CA ASN A 167 -17.55 -4.16 28.82
C ASN A 167 -18.73 -3.94 29.79
N THR A 168 -19.78 -3.30 29.27
CA THR A 168 -20.99 -2.95 30.02
C THR A 168 -21.99 -4.10 30.04
N THR A 169 -22.82 -4.14 31.06
CA THR A 169 -23.92 -5.09 31.23
C THR A 169 -25.26 -4.35 31.42
N THR A 170 -26.37 -5.05 31.19
CA THR A 170 -27.71 -4.47 31.37
C THR A 170 -27.88 -3.92 32.79
N GLY A 171 -28.35 -2.67 32.89
CA GLY A 171 -28.48 -1.95 34.16
C GLY A 171 -27.29 -1.06 34.54
N ASP A 172 -26.16 -1.18 33.85
CA ASP A 172 -25.00 -0.30 34.08
C ASP A 172 -25.32 1.16 33.76
N ILE A 173 -24.69 2.08 34.49
CA ILE A 173 -24.75 3.53 34.26
C ILE A 173 -23.47 3.96 33.55
N VAL A 174 -23.62 4.47 32.32
CA VAL A 174 -22.50 4.75 31.41
C VAL A 174 -22.45 6.23 31.07
N GLY A 175 -21.26 6.83 31.20
CA GLY A 175 -21.01 8.20 30.77
C GLY A 175 -20.60 8.28 29.30
N VAL A 176 -21.21 9.18 28.52
CA VAL A 176 -20.78 9.46 27.14
C VAL A 176 -20.33 10.91 27.03
N ILE A 177 -19.03 11.13 26.77
CA ILE A 177 -18.45 12.47 26.68
C ILE A 177 -18.23 12.83 25.20
N GLY A 178 -19.01 13.79 24.72
CA GLY A 178 -19.17 14.13 23.31
C GLY A 178 -20.41 13.45 22.71
N THR A 179 -21.26 14.25 22.09
CA THR A 179 -22.50 13.85 21.41
C THR A 179 -22.45 14.25 19.92
N GLY A 180 -21.27 14.13 19.32
CA GLY A 180 -21.15 14.13 17.86
C GLY A 180 -21.74 12.87 17.24
N LEU A 181 -21.54 12.66 15.94
CA LEU A 181 -22.15 11.52 15.23
C LEU A 181 -21.85 10.16 15.87
N ILE A 182 -20.60 9.90 16.26
CA ILE A 182 -20.20 8.67 16.98
C ILE A 182 -20.92 8.59 18.34
N GLY A 183 -20.93 9.69 19.10
CA GLY A 183 -21.56 9.76 20.43
C GLY A 183 -23.07 9.49 20.37
N LEU A 184 -23.78 10.07 19.40
CA LEU A 184 -25.23 9.87 19.23
C LEU A 184 -25.58 8.43 18.87
N ILE A 185 -24.73 7.75 18.08
CA ILE A 185 -24.91 6.32 17.80
C ILE A 185 -24.55 5.48 19.05
N THR A 186 -23.47 5.81 19.76
CA THR A 186 -23.08 5.14 21.00
C THR A 186 -24.17 5.23 22.07
N ILE A 187 -24.85 6.37 22.22
CA ILE A 187 -25.96 6.55 23.15
C ILE A 187 -27.09 5.57 22.83
N GLN A 188 -27.51 5.49 21.57
CA GLN A 188 -28.57 4.57 21.13
C GLN A 188 -28.19 3.10 21.38
N LEU A 189 -26.95 2.72 21.04
CA LEU A 189 -26.45 1.36 21.27
C LEU A 189 -26.43 1.01 22.78
N LEU A 190 -25.91 1.89 23.63
CA LEU A 190 -25.90 1.66 25.08
C LEU A 190 -27.31 1.49 25.64
N SER A 191 -28.26 2.29 25.17
CA SER A 191 -29.66 2.16 25.56
C SER A 191 -30.31 0.88 25.06
N ALA A 192 -29.98 0.42 23.85
CA ALA A 192 -30.40 -0.90 23.34
C ALA A 192 -29.81 -2.06 24.17
N TYR A 193 -28.59 -1.90 24.70
CA TYR A 193 -27.96 -2.83 25.65
C TYR A 193 -28.59 -2.77 27.06
N GLY A 194 -29.56 -1.88 27.28
CA GLY A 194 -30.24 -1.69 28.57
C GLY A 194 -29.42 -0.91 29.60
N CYS A 195 -28.46 -0.11 29.16
CA CYS A 195 -27.70 0.79 30.04
C CYS A 195 -28.44 2.12 30.26
N THR A 196 -28.23 2.73 31.42
CA THR A 196 -28.61 4.12 31.67
C THR A 196 -27.49 5.04 31.22
N VAL A 197 -27.77 6.00 30.34
CA VAL A 197 -26.73 6.89 29.79
C VAL A 197 -26.81 8.29 30.39
N ILE A 198 -25.65 8.81 30.80
CA ILE A 198 -25.46 10.22 31.14
C ILE A 198 -24.53 10.82 30.08
N ALA A 199 -25.04 11.73 29.26
CA ALA A 199 -24.33 12.34 28.16
C ALA A 199 -23.88 13.78 28.48
N LEU A 200 -22.63 14.10 28.12
CA LEU A 200 -22.03 15.42 28.27
C LEU A 200 -21.58 15.97 26.91
N ASP A 201 -22.05 17.15 26.53
CA ASP A 201 -21.54 17.91 25.40
C ASP A 201 -21.73 19.40 25.62
N ILE A 202 -20.74 20.21 25.25
CA ILE A 202 -20.82 21.67 25.37
C ILE A 202 -21.90 22.27 24.46
N ASP A 203 -22.29 21.56 23.41
CA ASP A 203 -23.25 21.97 22.40
C ASP A 203 -24.67 21.49 22.75
N LYS A 204 -25.53 22.42 23.19
CA LYS A 204 -26.89 22.11 23.62
C LYS A 204 -27.76 21.48 22.53
N HIS A 205 -27.56 21.86 21.27
CA HIS A 205 -28.36 21.34 20.16
C HIS A 205 -28.12 19.85 19.92
N LYS A 206 -26.89 19.36 20.17
CA LYS A 206 -26.59 17.93 20.08
C LYS A 206 -27.20 17.14 21.23
N LEU A 207 -27.28 17.74 22.43
CA LEU A 207 -27.97 17.14 23.57
C LEU A 207 -29.49 17.06 23.34
N GLU A 208 -30.09 18.09 22.74
CA GLU A 208 -31.50 18.09 22.34
C GLU A 208 -31.78 16.93 21.37
N LEU A 209 -30.94 16.73 20.36
CA LEU A 209 -31.07 15.59 19.45
C LEU A 209 -30.85 14.25 20.17
N ALA A 210 -29.91 14.17 21.10
CA ALA A 210 -29.68 12.95 21.89
C ALA A 210 -30.94 12.56 22.68
N LEU A 211 -31.63 13.53 23.30
CA LEU A 211 -32.91 13.32 23.98
C LEU A 211 -34.04 12.94 23.01
N GLU A 212 -34.05 13.50 21.80
CA GLU A 212 -35.03 13.12 20.78
C GLU A 212 -34.86 11.67 20.30
N LEU A 213 -33.61 11.20 20.22
CA LEU A 213 -33.28 9.83 19.83
C LEU A 213 -33.57 8.85 20.97
N VAL A 214 -33.22 9.22 22.20
CA VAL A 214 -33.42 8.39 23.39
C VAL A 214 -33.92 9.23 24.56
N PRO A 215 -35.26 9.34 24.75
CA PRO A 215 -35.83 10.21 25.79
C PRO A 215 -35.50 9.85 27.23
N SER A 216 -35.01 8.62 27.49
CA SER A 216 -34.70 8.13 28.84
C SER A 216 -33.32 8.52 29.36
N ILE A 217 -32.45 9.09 28.52
CA ILE A 217 -31.09 9.46 28.93
C ILE A 217 -31.09 10.76 29.75
N ILE A 218 -29.95 11.01 30.39
CA ILE A 218 -29.71 12.26 31.12
C ILE A 218 -28.66 13.04 30.35
N THR A 219 -28.88 14.34 30.13
CA THR A 219 -27.94 15.20 29.41
C THR A 219 -27.52 16.39 30.25
N THR A 220 -26.27 16.84 30.09
CA THR A 220 -25.80 18.11 30.61
C THR A 220 -24.77 18.72 29.66
N ASN A 221 -24.64 20.04 29.68
CA ASN A 221 -23.62 20.75 28.92
C ASN A 221 -22.48 21.30 29.79
N ASN A 222 -22.40 20.85 31.05
CA ASN A 222 -21.46 21.35 32.04
C ASN A 222 -20.78 20.20 32.79
N TYR A 223 -19.46 20.27 32.92
CA TYR A 223 -18.64 19.25 33.58
C TYR A 223 -18.94 19.10 35.09
N ASP A 224 -19.17 20.20 35.81
CA ASP A 224 -19.48 20.17 37.24
C ASP A 224 -20.88 19.61 37.49
N GLU A 225 -21.83 19.92 36.59
CA GLU A 225 -23.16 19.34 36.63
C GLU A 225 -23.12 17.84 36.30
N PHE A 226 -22.29 17.42 35.33
CA PHE A 226 -22.07 16.02 35.01
C PHE A 226 -21.60 15.24 36.25
N GLU A 227 -20.61 15.75 36.99
CA GLU A 227 -20.15 15.13 38.22
C GLU A 227 -21.26 15.00 39.28
N ARG A 228 -22.07 16.05 39.48
CA ARG A 228 -23.22 16.01 40.40
C ARG A 228 -24.29 15.00 39.96
N LEU A 229 -24.61 14.94 38.67
CA LEU A 229 -25.59 14.01 38.10
C LEU A 229 -25.13 12.56 38.28
N VAL A 230 -23.86 12.28 38.00
CA VAL A 230 -23.26 10.96 38.25
C VAL A 230 -23.38 10.62 39.74
N HIS A 231 -22.95 11.52 40.63
CA HIS A 231 -23.00 11.28 42.07
C HIS A 231 -24.42 10.98 42.55
N GLY A 232 -25.41 11.77 42.11
CA GLY A 232 -26.81 11.58 42.47
C GLY A 232 -27.40 10.26 41.94
N LYS A 233 -27.13 9.92 40.67
CA LYS A 233 -27.69 8.71 40.02
C LYS A 233 -27.05 7.41 40.45
N THR A 234 -25.80 7.47 40.90
CA THR A 234 -25.03 6.29 41.34
C THR A 234 -24.96 6.17 42.87
N SER A 235 -25.63 7.06 43.61
CA SER A 235 -25.49 7.20 45.07
C SER A 235 -24.02 7.29 45.51
N GLY A 236 -23.22 8.03 44.75
CA GLY A 236 -21.80 8.25 44.99
C GLY A 236 -20.86 7.10 44.56
N LYS A 237 -21.37 6.00 44.02
CA LYS A 237 -20.51 4.87 43.57
C LYS A 237 -19.70 5.18 42.31
N GLY A 238 -20.21 6.08 41.47
CA GLY A 238 -19.62 6.42 40.17
C GLY A 238 -20.14 5.55 39.02
N LEU A 239 -19.77 5.93 37.80
CA LEU A 239 -20.13 5.25 36.56
C LEU A 239 -19.50 3.86 36.47
N ASP A 240 -20.19 2.91 35.83
CA ASP A 240 -19.64 1.59 35.55
C ASP A 240 -18.55 1.66 34.48
N SER A 241 -18.82 2.44 33.42
CA SER A 241 -17.89 2.74 32.33
C SER A 241 -18.11 4.15 31.78
N ALA A 242 -17.11 4.69 31.09
CA ALA A 242 -17.23 5.96 30.38
C ALA A 242 -16.62 5.88 28.97
N ILE A 243 -17.32 6.41 27.97
CA ILE A 243 -16.89 6.43 26.57
C ILE A 243 -16.69 7.87 26.11
N ILE A 244 -15.45 8.20 25.72
CA ILE A 244 -15.08 9.53 25.22
C ILE A 244 -15.12 9.50 23.70
N THR A 245 -16.09 10.21 23.12
CA THR A 245 -16.22 10.40 21.66
C THR A 245 -15.88 11.83 21.22
N ALA A 246 -15.67 12.74 22.19
CA ALA A 246 -15.27 14.12 21.95
C ALA A 246 -13.91 14.22 21.23
N SER A 247 -13.79 15.22 20.36
CA SER A 247 -12.54 15.57 19.67
C SER A 247 -12.06 16.94 20.15
N THR A 248 -11.01 16.98 20.96
CA THR A 248 -10.46 18.19 21.58
C THR A 248 -8.99 18.03 21.97
N ASN A 249 -8.22 19.11 22.05
CA ASN A 249 -6.87 19.05 22.61
C ASN A 249 -6.86 19.10 24.15
N SER A 250 -8.03 19.34 24.77
CA SER A 250 -8.17 19.39 26.24
C SER A 250 -8.03 18.01 26.87
N ASN A 251 -7.54 17.98 28.11
CA ASN A 251 -7.48 16.77 28.93
C ASN A 251 -8.75 16.56 29.79
N GLN A 252 -9.64 17.56 29.81
CA GLN A 252 -10.86 17.55 30.63
C GLN A 252 -11.75 16.30 30.43
N PRO A 253 -11.95 15.74 29.21
CA PRO A 253 -12.73 14.52 29.04
C PRO A 253 -12.18 13.32 29.83
N ILE A 254 -10.85 13.16 29.88
CA ILE A 254 -10.24 12.06 30.65
C ILE A 254 -10.33 12.34 32.15
N GLU A 255 -10.07 13.58 32.56
CA GLU A 255 -10.09 13.96 33.97
C GLU A 255 -11.48 13.79 34.58
N ILE A 256 -12.55 14.21 33.89
CA ILE A 256 -13.91 14.04 34.38
C ILE A 256 -14.31 12.57 34.46
N CYS A 257 -13.93 11.76 33.46
CA CYS A 257 -14.18 10.32 33.49
C CYS A 257 -13.46 9.68 34.69
N ALA A 258 -12.19 10.00 34.91
CA ALA A 258 -11.42 9.46 36.04
C ALA A 258 -12.01 9.84 37.41
N LYS A 259 -12.54 11.07 37.54
CA LYS A 259 -13.23 11.52 38.76
C LYS A 259 -14.57 10.82 38.99
N THR A 260 -15.34 10.59 37.93
CA THR A 260 -16.73 10.14 38.02
C THR A 260 -16.92 8.63 37.91
N ILE A 261 -15.93 7.89 37.43
CA ILE A 261 -16.00 6.44 37.30
C ILE A 261 -15.76 5.71 38.63
N LYS A 262 -16.36 4.53 38.80
CA LYS A 262 -16.19 3.66 39.97
C LYS A 262 -14.80 3.03 40.03
N VAL A 263 -14.47 2.46 41.20
CA VAL A 263 -13.26 1.62 41.37
C VAL A 263 -13.28 0.45 40.38
N ARG A 264 -12.18 0.26 39.66
CA ARG A 264 -11.98 -0.73 38.57
C ARG A 264 -12.86 -0.53 37.35
N GLY A 265 -13.49 0.64 37.19
CA GLY A 265 -14.24 0.97 35.98
C GLY A 265 -13.35 1.19 34.76
N THR A 266 -13.97 1.14 33.58
CA THR A 266 -13.29 1.27 32.28
C THR A 266 -13.58 2.60 31.60
N ILE A 267 -12.53 3.29 31.16
CA ILE A 267 -12.60 4.48 30.31
C ILE A 267 -12.15 4.10 28.89
N VAL A 268 -13.03 4.29 27.91
CA VAL A 268 -12.76 4.04 26.50
C VAL A 268 -12.56 5.36 25.75
N SER A 269 -11.39 5.55 25.16
CA SER A 269 -11.09 6.70 24.29
C SER A 269 -11.33 6.33 22.83
N THR A 270 -12.35 6.96 22.24
CA THR A 270 -12.75 6.79 20.83
C THR A 270 -12.43 8.04 20.02
N GLY A 271 -12.76 9.20 20.58
CA GLY A 271 -12.45 10.51 19.99
C GLY A 271 -10.99 10.91 20.18
N LEU A 272 -10.56 11.91 19.41
CA LEU A 272 -9.23 12.50 19.52
C LEU A 272 -9.19 13.52 20.66
N THR A 273 -8.92 13.03 21.88
CA THR A 273 -8.79 13.87 23.10
C THR A 273 -7.33 13.98 23.56
N GLY A 274 -7.02 14.95 24.42
CA GLY A 274 -5.75 14.94 25.18
C GLY A 274 -5.62 13.65 25.99
N LEU A 275 -4.44 13.01 25.96
CA LEU A 275 -4.16 11.71 26.59
C LEU A 275 -3.23 11.82 27.81
N ASN A 276 -3.28 12.92 28.56
CA ASN A 276 -2.46 13.06 29.76
C ASN A 276 -3.16 12.37 30.94
N ILE A 277 -2.83 11.10 31.17
CA ILE A 277 -3.50 10.26 32.17
C ILE A 277 -3.21 10.77 33.60
N PRO A 278 -4.24 11.17 34.38
CA PRO A 278 -4.05 11.65 35.75
C PRO A 278 -3.71 10.47 36.69
N ARG A 279 -2.41 10.19 36.85
CA ARG A 279 -1.90 8.99 37.56
C ARG A 279 -2.52 8.78 38.93
N GLN A 280 -2.71 9.84 39.72
CA GLN A 280 -3.26 9.73 41.07
C GLN A 280 -4.67 9.12 41.06
N LEU A 281 -5.59 9.68 40.25
CA LEU A 281 -6.96 9.18 40.12
C LEU A 281 -7.01 7.74 39.60
N PHE A 282 -6.15 7.43 38.63
CA PHE A 282 -6.04 6.08 38.06
C PHE A 282 -5.54 5.06 39.07
N TYR A 283 -4.57 5.45 39.89
CA TYR A 283 -3.99 4.60 40.93
C TYR A 283 -4.99 4.34 42.07
N GLU A 284 -5.63 5.38 42.59
CA GLU A 284 -6.55 5.28 43.73
C GLU A 284 -7.77 4.38 43.45
N LYS A 285 -8.21 4.33 42.19
CA LYS A 285 -9.39 3.57 41.77
C LYS A 285 -9.06 2.34 40.92
N GLU A 286 -7.78 2.03 40.67
CA GLU A 286 -7.36 0.95 39.76
C GLU A 286 -8.06 1.01 38.38
N LEU A 287 -8.12 2.20 37.78
CA LEU A 287 -8.88 2.41 36.55
C LEU A 287 -8.26 1.74 35.34
N ARG A 288 -9.11 1.27 34.43
CA ARG A 288 -8.70 0.76 33.11
C ARG A 288 -8.89 1.82 32.05
N PHE A 289 -7.88 2.02 31.21
CA PHE A 289 -7.96 2.90 30.05
C PHE A 289 -7.71 2.11 28.78
N VAL A 290 -8.62 2.22 27.82
CA VAL A 290 -8.53 1.53 26.54
C VAL A 290 -8.71 2.54 25.41
N VAL A 291 -7.90 2.42 24.36
CA VAL A 291 -8.06 3.23 23.13
C VAL A 291 -8.72 2.35 22.08
N SER A 292 -9.87 2.79 21.56
CA SER A 292 -10.63 2.06 20.55
C SER A 292 -9.95 2.12 19.18
N LYS A 293 -9.86 0.97 18.50
CA LYS A 293 -9.26 0.86 17.15
C LYS A 293 -10.34 1.03 16.08
N ALA A 294 -10.82 2.26 15.91
CA ALA A 294 -11.85 2.59 14.91
C ALA A 294 -13.03 1.57 14.96
N TRP A 295 -13.35 0.91 13.85
CA TRP A 295 -14.45 -0.06 13.72
C TRP A 295 -14.07 -1.51 14.05
N GLY A 296 -12.91 -1.76 14.69
CA GLY A 296 -12.39 -3.09 15.01
C GLY A 296 -11.19 -3.48 14.15
N ASP A 297 -10.87 -4.77 14.13
CA ASP A 297 -9.74 -5.26 13.33
C ASP A 297 -10.06 -5.29 11.84
N ASP A 298 -9.36 -4.45 11.09
CA ASP A 298 -9.47 -4.24 9.66
C ASP A 298 -8.42 -5.03 8.85
N LYS A 299 -7.56 -5.80 9.53
CA LYS A 299 -6.60 -6.69 8.88
C LYS A 299 -7.21 -8.05 8.61
N PHE A 300 -6.92 -8.59 7.43
CA PHE A 300 -7.15 -10.00 7.16
C PHE A 300 -6.07 -10.81 7.92
N SER A 301 -6.48 -11.54 8.95
CA SER A 301 -5.62 -12.40 9.75
C SER A 301 -6.32 -13.74 9.98
N SER A 302 -5.59 -14.84 9.81
CA SER A 302 -6.08 -16.18 10.16
C SER A 302 -6.17 -16.39 11.68
N GLU A 303 -5.45 -15.58 12.47
CA GLU A 303 -5.47 -15.64 13.93
C GLU A 303 -6.28 -14.48 14.50
N LYS A 304 -7.39 -14.81 15.17
CA LYS A 304 -8.21 -13.86 15.92
C LYS A 304 -7.62 -13.70 17.33
N LEU A 305 -7.18 -12.49 17.66
CA LEU A 305 -6.69 -12.21 19.01
C LEU A 305 -7.85 -12.25 20.02
N PRO A 306 -7.66 -12.80 21.22
CA PRO A 306 -8.68 -12.78 22.27
C PRO A 306 -9.15 -11.35 22.56
N GLY A 307 -10.46 -11.15 22.65
CA GLY A 307 -11.06 -9.84 22.93
C GLY A 307 -11.00 -8.84 21.77
N THR A 308 -10.83 -9.31 20.53
CA THR A 308 -10.91 -8.48 19.33
C THR A 308 -12.12 -8.88 18.47
N TRP A 309 -12.74 -7.89 17.84
CA TRP A 309 -13.82 -8.07 16.87
C TRP A 309 -13.36 -7.59 15.50
N SER A 310 -13.73 -8.31 14.45
CA SER A 310 -13.41 -7.88 13.09
C SER A 310 -14.26 -6.68 12.70
N ALA A 311 -13.76 -5.89 11.74
CA ALA A 311 -14.52 -4.81 11.12
C ALA A 311 -15.89 -5.29 10.63
N GLN A 312 -15.92 -6.43 9.94
CA GLN A 312 -17.13 -7.06 9.42
C GLN A 312 -18.12 -7.46 10.52
N GLU A 313 -17.65 -8.06 11.62
CA GLU A 313 -18.51 -8.44 12.76
C GLU A 313 -19.20 -7.21 13.34
N ASN A 314 -18.46 -6.14 13.58
CA ASN A 314 -19.00 -4.92 14.18
C ASN A 314 -20.01 -4.22 13.26
N ILE A 315 -19.72 -4.08 11.97
CA ILE A 315 -20.67 -3.44 11.06
C ILE A 315 -21.91 -4.30 10.82
N THR A 316 -21.78 -5.63 10.82
CA THR A 316 -22.92 -6.55 10.67
C THR A 316 -23.84 -6.48 11.88
N GLU A 317 -23.28 -6.51 13.08
CA GLU A 317 -24.06 -6.38 14.31
C GLU A 317 -24.70 -4.98 14.40
N PHE A 318 -23.98 -3.91 14.05
CA PHE A 318 -24.58 -2.58 13.97
C PHE A 318 -25.79 -2.51 13.03
N LEU A 319 -25.71 -3.14 11.85
CA LEU A 319 -26.82 -3.20 10.89
C LEU A 319 -28.05 -3.92 11.47
N SER A 320 -27.87 -4.90 12.36
CA SER A 320 -28.99 -5.55 13.06
C SER A 320 -29.73 -4.59 14.00
N PHE A 321 -29.03 -3.71 14.73
CA PHE A 321 -29.64 -2.66 15.56
C PHE A 321 -30.44 -1.65 14.72
N VAL A 322 -29.92 -1.29 13.55
CA VAL A 322 -30.64 -0.42 12.60
C VAL A 322 -31.87 -1.13 12.04
N SER A 323 -31.74 -2.40 11.65
CA SER A 323 -32.86 -3.22 11.17
C SER A 323 -33.96 -3.39 12.23
N ALA A 324 -33.58 -3.57 13.50
CA ALA A 324 -34.49 -3.66 14.64
C ALA A 324 -35.10 -2.31 15.04
N LYS A 325 -34.67 -1.20 14.41
CA LYS A 325 -35.07 0.18 14.73
C LYS A 325 -34.66 0.64 16.14
N GLU A 326 -33.70 -0.04 16.75
CA GLU A 326 -33.10 0.34 18.04
C GLU A 326 -32.07 1.46 17.86
N VAL A 327 -31.53 1.60 16.64
CA VAL A 327 -30.69 2.73 16.22
C VAL A 327 -31.31 3.40 15.01
N ASN A 328 -31.63 4.69 15.12
CA ASN A 328 -32.14 5.52 14.04
C ASN A 328 -31.05 6.45 13.51
N VAL A 329 -30.43 6.06 12.40
CA VAL A 329 -29.42 6.89 11.71
C VAL A 329 -30.03 7.92 10.77
N GLU A 330 -31.28 7.76 10.33
CA GLU A 330 -31.92 8.69 9.39
C GLU A 330 -32.11 10.07 10.02
N LYS A 331 -32.45 10.12 11.31
CA LYS A 331 -32.50 11.37 12.09
C LYS A 331 -31.14 12.05 12.26
N LEU A 332 -30.03 11.34 12.02
CA LEU A 332 -28.68 11.91 12.08
C LEU A 332 -28.27 12.58 10.76
N ILE A 333 -29.05 12.38 9.68
CA ILE A 333 -28.82 12.98 8.37
C ILE A 333 -29.34 14.42 8.40
N THR A 334 -28.42 15.36 8.57
CA THR A 334 -28.71 16.81 8.65
C THR A 334 -28.42 17.55 7.35
N GLY A 335 -27.92 16.85 6.34
CA GLY A 335 -27.73 17.39 5.00
C GLY A 335 -27.54 16.26 4.00
N LYS A 336 -28.11 16.42 2.82
CA LYS A 336 -28.07 15.46 1.72
C LYS A 336 -27.68 16.19 0.45
N TYR A 337 -26.67 15.68 -0.23
CA TYR A 337 -26.10 16.30 -1.43
C TYR A 337 -25.82 15.22 -2.47
N GLU A 338 -26.04 15.55 -3.74
CA GLU A 338 -25.53 14.71 -4.81
C GLU A 338 -24.00 14.84 -4.89
N ILE A 339 -23.32 13.82 -5.43
CA ILE A 339 -21.86 13.83 -5.56
C ILE A 339 -21.31 15.05 -6.34
N ASP A 340 -22.10 15.61 -7.24
CA ASP A 340 -21.76 16.84 -7.98
C ASP A 340 -21.69 18.09 -7.09
N GLU A 341 -22.41 18.08 -5.98
CA GLU A 341 -22.47 19.16 -5.00
C GLU A 341 -21.50 18.94 -3.83
N ALA A 342 -20.71 17.87 -3.86
CA ALA A 342 -19.78 17.50 -2.81
C ALA A 342 -18.91 18.66 -2.32
N LEU A 343 -18.33 19.45 -3.22
CA LEU A 343 -17.47 20.58 -2.82
C LEU A 343 -18.23 21.68 -2.07
N ILE A 344 -19.52 21.85 -2.36
CA ILE A 344 -20.40 22.77 -1.62
C ILE A 344 -20.63 22.21 -0.21
N ALA A 345 -20.94 20.92 -0.09
CA ALA A 345 -21.09 20.24 1.20
C ALA A 345 -19.82 20.38 2.06
N TYR A 346 -18.64 20.13 1.48
CA TYR A 346 -17.36 20.33 2.17
C TYR A 346 -17.11 21.77 2.59
N LYS A 347 -17.49 22.74 1.75
CA LYS A 347 -17.36 24.16 2.10
C LYS A 347 -18.22 24.50 3.32
N GLN A 348 -19.43 23.95 3.42
CA GLN A 348 -20.34 24.19 4.53
C GLN A 348 -19.83 23.58 5.84
N ILE A 349 -19.35 22.32 5.85
CA ILE A 349 -18.83 21.70 7.10
C ILE A 349 -17.54 22.34 7.62
N LEU A 350 -16.77 22.97 6.73
CA LEU A 350 -15.55 23.68 7.12
C LEU A 350 -15.84 25.05 7.72
N THR A 351 -17.09 25.53 7.68
CA THR A 351 -17.47 26.78 8.36
C THR A 351 -17.48 26.61 9.89
N PRO A 352 -17.06 27.63 10.66
CA PRO A 352 -16.96 27.54 12.12
C PRO A 352 -18.27 27.26 12.87
N TYR A 353 -19.43 27.50 12.25
CA TYR A 353 -20.76 27.41 12.86
C TYR A 353 -21.69 26.44 12.12
N ASN A 354 -21.16 25.40 11.49
CA ASN A 354 -22.01 24.43 10.81
C ASN A 354 -22.85 23.65 11.84
N SER A 355 -24.12 23.45 11.52
CA SER A 355 -25.09 22.67 12.32
C SER A 355 -25.19 21.22 11.86
N HIS A 356 -24.33 20.79 10.93
CA HIS A 356 -24.41 19.43 10.37
C HIS A 356 -23.81 18.40 11.34
N ILE A 357 -24.51 17.28 11.48
CA ILE A 357 -24.12 16.11 12.28
C ILE A 357 -23.62 15.01 11.34
N GLY A 358 -24.52 14.42 10.57
CA GLY A 358 -24.21 13.53 9.45
C GLY A 358 -24.56 14.21 8.13
N LEU A 359 -23.66 14.09 7.15
CA LEU A 359 -23.91 14.50 5.77
C LEU A 359 -23.94 13.27 4.87
N LEU A 360 -25.00 13.11 4.11
CA LEU A 360 -25.14 12.04 3.15
C LEU A 360 -24.80 12.53 1.74
N LEU A 361 -23.87 11.85 1.09
CA LEU A 361 -23.62 11.98 -0.34
C LEU A 361 -24.36 10.86 -1.08
N THR A 362 -25.19 11.22 -2.04
CA THR A 362 -25.89 10.31 -2.94
C THR A 362 -25.28 10.30 -4.34
N TYR A 363 -25.51 9.19 -5.03
CA TYR A 363 -24.96 8.92 -6.36
C TYR A 363 -26.12 8.55 -7.29
N ASN A 364 -26.18 9.24 -8.44
CA ASN A 364 -27.29 9.07 -9.37
C ASN A 364 -27.27 7.69 -10.05
N GLN A 365 -28.41 6.99 -10.02
CA GLN A 365 -28.60 5.64 -10.54
C GLN A 365 -28.64 5.59 -12.09
N ASP A 366 -29.10 6.67 -12.74
CA ASP A 366 -29.52 6.70 -14.15
C ASP A 366 -28.40 6.97 -15.16
N ASN A 367 -27.19 7.27 -14.70
CA ASN A 367 -26.08 7.32 -15.63
C ASN A 367 -25.74 5.87 -16.01
N ASN A 368 -26.12 5.49 -17.24
CA ASN A 368 -25.37 4.56 -18.08
C ASN A 368 -23.92 5.07 -18.20
N THR A 369 -23.19 5.07 -17.09
CA THR A 369 -21.75 5.23 -17.06
C THR A 369 -21.23 3.91 -17.58
N SER A 370 -21.28 3.79 -18.90
CA SER A 370 -20.21 3.18 -19.68
C SER A 370 -18.95 3.34 -18.87
N GLN A 371 -18.34 2.24 -18.41
CA GLN A 371 -17.04 2.25 -17.74
C GLN A 371 -16.23 3.37 -18.37
N TYR A 372 -15.80 4.36 -17.58
CA TYR A 372 -15.02 5.48 -18.10
C TYR A 372 -13.63 4.92 -18.46
N VAL A 373 -13.61 4.12 -19.51
CA VAL A 373 -12.43 3.72 -20.24
C VAL A 373 -12.18 4.93 -21.12
N ASP A 374 -10.97 5.46 -21.02
CA ASP A 374 -10.41 6.30 -22.07
C ASP A 374 -10.20 5.37 -23.28
N LYS A 375 -11.30 4.86 -23.86
CA LYS A 375 -11.33 3.84 -24.91
C LYS A 375 -10.85 4.54 -26.16
N HIS A 376 -9.55 4.50 -26.40
CA HIS A 376 -9.06 4.49 -27.77
C HIS A 376 -9.58 3.19 -28.41
N ILE A 377 -10.71 3.27 -29.09
CA ILE A 377 -11.23 2.18 -29.90
C ILE A 377 -10.32 2.08 -31.12
N TYR A 378 -9.41 1.11 -31.11
CA TYR A 378 -8.62 0.77 -32.28
C TYR A 378 -9.46 -0.16 -33.17
N SER A 379 -9.92 0.35 -34.32
CA SER A 379 -10.43 -0.48 -35.40
C SER A 379 -9.28 -1.31 -35.95
N GLY A 380 -9.32 -2.62 -35.73
CA GLY A 380 -8.28 -3.55 -36.13
C GLY A 380 -8.10 -3.57 -37.64
N ASN A 381 -6.95 -3.08 -38.10
CA ASN A 381 -6.33 -3.54 -39.33
C ASN A 381 -4.88 -3.94 -38.99
N LYS A 382 -4.55 -5.20 -39.27
CA LYS A 382 -3.18 -5.73 -39.22
C LYS A 382 -2.31 -4.86 -40.13
N LEU A 383 -1.48 -4.01 -39.54
CA LEU A 383 -0.51 -3.19 -40.29
C LEU A 383 0.88 -3.74 -40.08
N GLU A 384 1.54 -4.06 -41.19
CA GLU A 384 2.93 -4.45 -41.27
C GLU A 384 3.83 -3.40 -40.61
N ARG A 385 4.78 -3.86 -39.80
CA ARG A 385 5.77 -3.04 -39.07
C ARG A 385 6.66 -2.27 -40.06
N LYS A 386 6.30 -1.01 -40.37
CA LYS A 386 7.24 -0.05 -40.99
C LYS A 386 8.04 0.66 -39.90
N ILE A 387 9.31 0.27 -39.78
CA ILE A 387 10.30 0.88 -38.89
C ILE A 387 10.52 2.33 -39.32
N SER A 388 10.08 3.26 -38.49
CA SER A 388 10.33 4.69 -38.60
C SER A 388 11.23 5.10 -37.42
N HIS A 389 12.12 6.09 -37.59
CA HIS A 389 12.98 6.66 -36.54
C HIS A 389 12.21 7.38 -35.38
N LYS A 390 11.00 6.92 -35.04
CA LYS A 390 10.14 7.43 -33.98
C LYS A 390 10.51 6.84 -32.62
N LYS A 391 10.14 7.57 -31.56
CA LYS A 391 10.28 7.11 -30.17
C LYS A 391 9.45 5.84 -29.97
N ILE A 392 9.97 4.89 -29.17
CA ILE A 392 9.33 3.60 -28.89
C ILE A 392 8.02 3.82 -28.14
N LYS A 393 6.88 3.38 -28.68
CA LYS A 393 5.58 3.43 -27.99
C LYS A 393 5.59 2.47 -26.82
N THR A 394 5.61 3.06 -25.62
CA THR A 394 5.90 2.35 -24.38
C THR A 394 4.71 2.40 -23.42
N ALA A 395 4.33 1.25 -22.88
CA ALA A 395 3.38 1.14 -21.79
C ALA A 395 4.12 0.93 -20.46
N ILE A 396 3.65 1.58 -19.40
CA ILE A 396 4.10 1.33 -18.02
C ILE A 396 3.02 0.60 -17.26
N ILE A 397 3.30 -0.62 -16.81
CA ILE A 397 2.40 -1.45 -16.00
C ILE A 397 2.89 -1.39 -14.56
N GLY A 398 2.07 -0.84 -13.67
CA GLY A 398 2.44 -0.60 -12.28
C GLY A 398 3.04 0.79 -12.08
N ALA A 399 2.35 1.58 -11.27
CA ALA A 399 2.77 2.93 -10.91
C ALA A 399 3.05 3.02 -9.40
N GLY A 400 3.87 2.10 -8.90
CA GLY A 400 4.27 2.04 -7.50
C GLY A 400 5.22 3.16 -7.08
N LEU A 401 5.67 3.13 -5.82
CA LEU A 401 6.63 4.10 -5.30
C LEU A 401 7.94 4.11 -6.10
N TYR A 402 8.47 2.93 -6.44
CA TYR A 402 9.67 2.79 -7.26
C TYR A 402 9.49 3.40 -8.66
N ALA A 403 8.35 3.10 -9.31
CA ALA A 403 8.03 3.65 -10.62
C ALA A 403 8.01 5.18 -10.61
N ASN A 404 7.31 5.81 -9.65
CA ASN A 404 7.16 7.27 -9.58
C ASN A 404 8.44 7.97 -9.07
N GLY A 405 9.13 7.38 -8.08
CA GLY A 405 10.30 7.97 -7.45
C GLY A 405 11.58 7.88 -8.28
N THR A 406 11.76 6.77 -9.02
CA THR A 406 13.05 6.44 -9.64
C THR A 406 12.93 6.18 -11.14
N PHE A 407 12.01 5.31 -11.56
CA PHE A 407 11.96 4.82 -12.94
C PHE A 407 11.41 5.84 -13.95
N LEU A 408 10.20 6.37 -13.73
CA LEU A 408 9.55 7.34 -14.62
C LEU A 408 10.37 8.63 -14.82
N PRO A 409 11.00 9.22 -13.76
CA PRO A 409 11.92 10.34 -13.95
C PRO A 409 13.12 10.01 -14.85
N ALA A 410 13.68 8.80 -14.74
CA ALA A 410 14.79 8.37 -15.59
C ALA A 410 14.32 8.13 -17.04
N LEU A 411 13.19 7.46 -17.22
CA LEU A 411 12.59 7.17 -18.53
C LEU A 411 12.29 8.44 -19.33
N LYS A 412 11.66 9.44 -18.69
CA LYS A 412 11.37 10.74 -19.32
C LYS A 412 12.64 11.45 -19.81
N LYS A 413 13.77 11.27 -19.13
CA LYS A 413 15.06 11.90 -19.49
C LYS A 413 15.77 11.22 -20.68
N THR A 414 15.55 9.93 -20.91
CA THR A 414 16.21 9.17 -22.00
C THR A 414 15.73 9.60 -23.39
N LYS A 415 14.58 10.30 -23.51
CA LYS A 415 13.98 10.84 -24.75
C LYS A 415 13.65 9.84 -25.87
N SER A 416 14.14 8.61 -25.82
CA SER A 416 13.89 7.53 -26.80
C SER A 416 12.50 6.89 -26.69
N PHE A 417 11.78 7.12 -25.60
CA PHE A 417 10.48 6.50 -25.32
C PHE A 417 9.35 7.50 -25.51
N ASN A 418 8.29 7.05 -26.18
CA ASN A 418 6.99 7.70 -26.16
C ASN A 418 6.17 7.05 -25.03
N LEU A 419 5.84 7.85 -24.02
CA LEU A 419 4.99 7.42 -22.91
C LEU A 419 3.56 7.29 -23.43
N HIS A 420 3.23 6.12 -23.96
CA HIS A 420 2.00 5.90 -24.71
C HIS A 420 0.86 5.54 -23.76
N ALA A 421 1.05 4.49 -22.96
CA ALA A 421 0.03 3.98 -22.05
C ALA A 421 0.56 3.85 -20.62
N ILE A 422 -0.32 4.02 -19.64
CA ILE A 422 -0.04 3.71 -18.23
C ILE A 422 -1.17 2.87 -17.66
N CYS A 423 -0.81 1.82 -16.92
CA CYS A 423 -1.75 0.92 -16.27
C CYS A 423 -1.50 0.86 -14.77
N THR A 424 -2.51 1.18 -13.98
CA THR A 424 -2.46 1.01 -12.51
C THR A 424 -3.88 0.82 -11.98
N PRO A 425 -4.11 -0.10 -11.02
CA PRO A 425 -5.46 -0.41 -10.54
C PRO A 425 -6.15 0.76 -9.82
N ASN A 426 -5.37 1.72 -9.32
CA ASN A 426 -5.88 2.90 -8.62
C ASN A 426 -6.14 4.06 -9.61
N GLY A 427 -7.42 4.39 -9.85
CA GLY A 427 -7.84 5.43 -10.81
C GLY A 427 -7.35 6.86 -10.49
N VAL A 428 -7.20 7.22 -9.21
CA VAL A 428 -6.63 8.52 -8.81
C VAL A 428 -5.16 8.61 -9.20
N ARG A 429 -4.39 7.59 -8.83
CA ARG A 429 -2.97 7.51 -9.17
C ARG A 429 -2.78 7.48 -10.69
N LEU A 430 -3.64 6.74 -11.39
CA LEU A 430 -3.66 6.68 -12.85
C LEU A 430 -3.79 8.08 -13.45
N LYS A 431 -4.83 8.84 -13.07
CA LYS A 431 -5.06 10.20 -13.56
C LYS A 431 -3.88 11.12 -13.24
N HIS A 432 -3.41 11.11 -12.00
CA HIS A 432 -2.29 11.95 -11.57
C HIS A 432 -1.03 11.71 -12.40
N ILE A 433 -0.61 10.44 -12.54
CA ILE A 433 0.63 10.10 -13.25
C ILE A 433 0.47 10.29 -14.77
N LYS A 434 -0.70 9.95 -15.32
CA LYS A 434 -1.04 10.20 -16.72
C LYS A 434 -0.83 11.68 -17.07
N THR A 435 -1.40 12.59 -16.29
CA THR A 435 -1.27 14.04 -16.51
C THR A 435 0.17 14.53 -16.27
N LYS A 436 0.82 14.12 -15.17
CA LYS A 436 2.17 14.57 -14.80
C LYS A 436 3.23 14.22 -15.87
N TYR A 437 3.12 13.03 -16.45
CA TYR A 437 4.08 12.54 -17.44
C TYR A 437 3.59 12.66 -18.89
N ASN A 438 2.35 13.16 -19.09
CA ASN A 438 1.71 13.34 -20.39
C ASN A 438 1.62 12.05 -21.21
N PHE A 439 1.09 10.99 -20.58
CA PHE A 439 0.77 9.74 -21.26
C PHE A 439 -0.41 9.94 -22.21
N THR A 440 -0.39 9.27 -23.37
CA THR A 440 -1.50 9.33 -24.36
C THR A 440 -2.81 8.87 -23.75
N TYR A 441 -2.82 7.69 -23.14
CA TYR A 441 -3.98 7.15 -22.45
C TYR A 441 -3.58 6.40 -21.18
N GLY A 442 -4.58 6.01 -20.37
CA GLY A 442 -4.35 5.19 -19.20
C GLY A 442 -5.53 4.27 -18.93
N SER A 443 -5.25 3.08 -18.40
CA SER A 443 -6.28 2.10 -18.02
C SER A 443 -6.04 1.57 -16.60
N THR A 444 -7.11 1.07 -15.99
CA THR A 444 -7.05 0.28 -14.76
C THR A 444 -6.97 -1.22 -15.07
N ASP A 445 -7.27 -1.66 -16.30
CA ASP A 445 -7.15 -3.04 -16.77
C ASP A 445 -5.99 -3.20 -17.77
N VAL A 446 -5.14 -4.19 -17.52
CA VAL A 446 -4.01 -4.52 -18.39
C VAL A 446 -4.46 -5.06 -19.76
N LYS A 447 -5.66 -5.64 -19.86
CA LYS A 447 -6.22 -6.16 -21.11
C LYS A 447 -6.33 -5.07 -22.17
N ASP A 448 -6.72 -3.86 -21.78
CA ASP A 448 -6.80 -2.71 -22.68
C ASP A 448 -5.43 -2.36 -23.28
N ILE A 449 -4.37 -2.51 -22.48
CA ILE A 449 -2.99 -2.22 -22.90
C ILE A 449 -2.46 -3.31 -23.84
N ILE A 450 -2.80 -4.57 -23.57
CA ILE A 450 -2.40 -5.70 -24.41
C ILE A 450 -3.07 -5.62 -25.79
N ALA A 451 -4.34 -5.19 -25.83
CA ALA A 451 -5.13 -5.06 -27.05
C ALA A 451 -4.65 -3.92 -27.98
N ASP A 452 -3.80 -3.01 -27.50
CA ASP A 452 -3.27 -1.89 -28.28
C ASP A 452 -2.31 -2.39 -29.38
N PRO A 453 -2.68 -2.29 -30.66
CA PRO A 453 -1.84 -2.76 -31.75
C PRO A 453 -0.59 -1.89 -31.94
N GLU A 454 -0.61 -0.64 -31.51
CA GLU A 454 0.49 0.31 -31.67
C GLU A 454 1.56 0.18 -30.58
N LEU A 455 1.26 -0.52 -29.49
CA LEU A 455 2.20 -0.75 -28.40
C LEU A 455 3.41 -1.56 -28.90
N GLU A 456 4.62 -1.09 -28.60
CA GLU A 456 5.88 -1.77 -28.99
C GLU A 456 6.61 -2.40 -27.80
N LEU A 457 6.53 -1.77 -26.62
CA LEU A 457 7.25 -2.15 -25.41
C LEU A 457 6.35 -2.01 -24.17
N ALA A 458 6.21 -3.10 -23.41
CA ALA A 458 5.64 -3.08 -22.06
C ALA A 458 6.77 -3.06 -21.02
N ILE A 459 6.71 -2.12 -20.07
CA ILE A 459 7.60 -2.07 -18.90
C ILE A 459 6.77 -2.41 -17.67
N ILE A 460 7.05 -3.57 -17.07
CA ILE A 460 6.35 -4.15 -15.93
C ILE A 460 7.11 -3.81 -14.64
N LEU A 461 6.48 -3.00 -13.78
CA LEU A 461 6.99 -2.48 -12.50
C LEU A 461 6.02 -2.81 -11.35
N THR A 462 5.37 -3.97 -11.43
CA THR A 462 4.34 -4.44 -10.50
C THR A 462 4.97 -5.20 -9.31
N ARG A 463 4.14 -5.90 -8.53
CA ARG A 463 4.61 -6.84 -7.50
C ARG A 463 5.08 -8.14 -8.15
N HIS A 464 6.00 -8.83 -7.47
CA HIS A 464 6.74 -9.96 -8.05
C HIS A 464 5.81 -11.10 -8.51
N ASP A 465 4.74 -11.37 -7.76
CA ASP A 465 3.71 -12.38 -8.06
C ASP A 465 2.99 -12.19 -9.40
N SER A 466 3.01 -10.99 -9.95
CA SER A 466 2.34 -10.69 -11.22
C SER A 466 3.27 -10.73 -12.44
N HIS A 467 4.60 -10.80 -12.22
CA HIS A 467 5.60 -10.65 -13.27
C HIS A 467 5.46 -11.73 -14.35
N ALA A 468 5.54 -13.00 -13.97
CA ALA A 468 5.56 -14.11 -14.92
C ALA A 468 4.34 -14.12 -15.83
N ARG A 469 3.14 -14.01 -15.26
CA ARG A 469 1.88 -13.92 -16.00
C ARG A 469 1.87 -12.76 -16.99
N MET A 470 2.30 -11.57 -16.56
CA MET A 470 2.32 -10.38 -17.44
C MET A 470 3.36 -10.53 -18.55
N VAL A 471 4.57 -10.99 -18.22
CA VAL A 471 5.64 -11.25 -19.20
C VAL A 471 5.14 -12.24 -20.26
N ASN A 472 4.62 -13.38 -19.83
CA ASN A 472 4.06 -14.41 -20.71
C ASN A 472 2.98 -13.81 -21.64
N THR A 473 2.04 -13.07 -21.07
CA THR A 473 0.93 -12.48 -21.83
C THR A 473 1.42 -11.49 -22.89
N PHE A 474 2.31 -10.55 -22.56
CA PHE A 474 2.82 -9.56 -23.51
C PHE A 474 3.69 -10.19 -24.61
N LEU A 475 4.53 -11.17 -24.27
CA LEU A 475 5.37 -11.88 -25.25
C LEU A 475 4.51 -12.63 -26.27
N ARG A 476 3.44 -13.32 -25.84
CA ARG A 476 2.49 -14.01 -26.73
C ARG A 476 1.77 -13.07 -27.69
N HIS A 477 1.62 -11.80 -27.33
CA HIS A 477 1.05 -10.75 -28.19
C HIS A 477 2.12 -10.01 -29.03
N GLY A 478 3.35 -10.56 -29.12
CA GLY A 478 4.44 -10.01 -29.94
C GLY A 478 5.00 -8.67 -29.44
N LYS A 479 4.75 -8.32 -28.17
CA LYS A 479 5.23 -7.08 -27.56
C LYS A 479 6.61 -7.31 -26.93
N ASN A 480 7.51 -6.34 -27.05
CA ASN A 480 8.76 -6.38 -26.29
C ASN A 480 8.44 -6.16 -24.80
N VAL A 481 9.22 -6.77 -23.92
CA VAL A 481 8.99 -6.72 -22.48
C VAL A 481 10.26 -6.32 -21.75
N PHE A 482 10.13 -5.31 -20.89
CA PHE A 482 11.02 -5.09 -19.76
C PHE A 482 10.24 -5.45 -18.49
N VAL A 483 10.82 -6.24 -17.60
CA VAL A 483 10.21 -6.58 -16.31
C VAL A 483 11.22 -6.31 -15.20
N GLU A 484 10.80 -5.65 -14.12
CA GLU A 484 11.62 -5.59 -12.92
C GLU A 484 11.87 -7.00 -12.36
N LYS A 485 12.95 -7.17 -11.60
CA LYS A 485 13.23 -8.47 -10.98
C LYS A 485 12.21 -8.80 -9.87
N PRO A 486 12.02 -10.08 -9.54
CA PRO A 486 12.53 -11.28 -10.23
C PRO A 486 11.72 -11.59 -11.49
N LEU A 487 12.25 -12.48 -12.34
CA LEU A 487 11.56 -12.90 -13.56
C LEU A 487 10.35 -13.81 -13.26
N ALA A 488 10.52 -14.74 -12.32
CA ALA A 488 9.53 -15.71 -11.88
C ALA A 488 9.74 -16.04 -10.40
N LEU A 489 8.69 -16.54 -9.73
CA LEU A 489 8.73 -16.96 -8.33
C LEU A 489 8.85 -18.48 -8.16
N ASN A 490 8.55 -19.26 -9.20
CA ASN A 490 8.63 -20.72 -9.17
C ASN A 490 8.99 -21.30 -10.56
N HIS A 491 9.17 -22.61 -10.60
CA HIS A 491 9.54 -23.36 -11.81
C HIS A 491 8.49 -23.29 -12.92
N ASP A 492 7.21 -23.46 -12.58
CA ASP A 492 6.13 -23.48 -13.56
C ASP A 492 6.04 -22.13 -14.29
N GLU A 493 6.11 -21.04 -13.54
CA GLU A 493 6.17 -19.68 -14.08
C GLU A 493 7.38 -19.48 -15.02
N LEU A 494 8.56 -19.96 -14.64
CA LEU A 494 9.77 -19.81 -15.44
C LEU A 494 9.67 -20.62 -16.74
N LYS A 495 9.13 -21.83 -16.67
CA LYS A 495 8.88 -22.73 -17.80
C LYS A 495 7.90 -22.10 -18.80
N GLU A 496 6.80 -21.53 -18.32
CA GLU A 496 5.84 -20.83 -19.17
C GLU A 496 6.47 -19.66 -19.94
N ILE A 497 7.35 -18.88 -19.30
CA ILE A 497 8.06 -17.78 -19.95
C ILE A 497 8.99 -18.31 -21.05
N ASN A 498 9.75 -19.37 -20.77
CA ASN A 498 10.65 -19.98 -21.74
C ASN A 498 9.89 -20.49 -22.97
N GLN A 499 8.78 -21.20 -22.75
CA GLN A 499 7.91 -21.65 -23.83
C GLN A 499 7.42 -20.49 -24.70
N SER A 500 6.94 -19.41 -24.09
CA SER A 500 6.42 -18.24 -24.82
C SER A 500 7.46 -17.51 -25.66
N LEU A 501 8.73 -17.53 -25.26
CA LEU A 501 9.81 -17.00 -26.08
C LEU A 501 10.10 -17.89 -27.29
N ASN A 502 9.88 -19.19 -27.20
CA ASN A 502 10.16 -20.14 -28.28
C ASN A 502 9.05 -20.23 -29.34
N LEU A 503 7.90 -19.59 -29.12
CA LEU A 503 6.77 -19.60 -30.06
C LEU A 503 6.94 -18.65 -31.27
N ALA A 504 7.85 -17.67 -31.22
CA ALA A 504 8.01 -16.68 -32.29
C ALA A 504 9.26 -16.95 -33.15
N PRO A 505 9.17 -16.80 -34.50
CA PRO A 505 10.33 -16.94 -35.38
C PRO A 505 11.39 -15.86 -35.09
N ASP A 506 12.68 -16.22 -35.21
CA ASP A 506 13.81 -15.42 -34.72
C ASP A 506 13.84 -13.97 -35.24
N GLU A 507 13.44 -13.73 -36.49
CA GLU A 507 13.42 -12.40 -37.11
C GLU A 507 12.41 -11.45 -36.46
N ASN A 508 11.33 -11.98 -35.84
CA ASN A 508 10.26 -11.20 -35.20
C ASN A 508 10.09 -11.52 -33.71
N LYS A 509 11.04 -12.25 -33.12
CA LYS A 509 10.98 -12.68 -31.72
C LYS A 509 11.02 -11.46 -30.78
N PRO A 510 10.00 -11.27 -29.92
CA PRO A 510 9.97 -10.16 -28.97
C PRO A 510 11.18 -10.22 -28.04
N LYS A 511 11.71 -9.05 -27.68
CA LYS A 511 12.84 -8.95 -26.75
C LYS A 511 12.34 -8.93 -25.31
N LEU A 512 13.00 -9.71 -24.45
CA LEU A 512 12.81 -9.70 -23.00
C LEU A 512 14.05 -9.11 -22.33
N ILE A 513 13.86 -8.15 -21.43
CA ILE A 513 14.91 -7.66 -20.51
C ILE A 513 14.38 -7.77 -19.08
N VAL A 514 15.18 -8.36 -18.20
CA VAL A 514 14.95 -8.33 -16.76
C VAL A 514 15.74 -7.16 -16.16
N GLY A 515 15.14 -6.45 -15.20
CA GLY A 515 15.64 -5.22 -14.57
C GLY A 515 16.89 -5.38 -13.69
N PHE A 516 17.87 -6.17 -14.12
CA PHE A 516 19.15 -6.31 -13.45
C PHE A 516 20.05 -5.10 -13.71
N ASN A 517 19.65 -3.95 -13.16
CA ASN A 517 20.31 -2.67 -13.36
C ASN A 517 21.82 -2.65 -13.03
N ARG A 518 22.29 -3.46 -12.07
CA ARG A 518 23.67 -3.40 -11.54
C ARG A 518 24.75 -3.61 -12.58
N ARG A 519 24.56 -4.49 -13.56
CA ARG A 519 25.52 -4.69 -14.66
C ARG A 519 25.67 -3.44 -15.54
N PHE A 520 24.66 -2.57 -15.57
CA PHE A 520 24.68 -1.32 -16.34
C PHE A 520 25.28 -0.13 -15.56
N SER A 521 25.63 -0.30 -14.28
CA SER A 521 26.33 0.75 -13.55
C SER A 521 27.65 1.12 -14.23
N LYS A 522 27.98 2.42 -14.25
CA LYS A 522 29.31 2.88 -14.69
C LYS A 522 30.43 2.21 -13.89
N PHE A 523 30.19 1.87 -12.62
CA PHE A 523 31.18 1.22 -11.77
C PHE A 523 31.39 -0.25 -12.14
N SER A 524 30.31 -0.97 -12.46
CA SER A 524 30.39 -2.35 -12.95
C SER A 524 31.08 -2.41 -14.30
N ARG A 525 30.71 -1.53 -15.24
CA ARG A 525 31.33 -1.48 -16.57
C ARG A 525 32.81 -1.14 -16.50
N TRP A 526 33.17 -0.18 -15.65
CA TRP A 526 34.57 0.14 -15.40
C TRP A 526 35.32 -1.02 -14.74
N ALA A 527 34.75 -1.68 -13.74
CA ALA A 527 35.40 -2.81 -13.09
C ALA A 527 35.60 -3.98 -14.05
N LYS A 528 34.59 -4.29 -14.88
CA LYS A 528 34.66 -5.31 -15.93
C LYS A 528 35.79 -5.02 -16.91
N SER A 529 36.00 -3.76 -17.32
CA SER A 529 37.10 -3.42 -18.24
C SER A 529 38.49 -3.54 -17.61
N GLN A 530 38.60 -3.70 -16.29
CA GLN A 530 39.87 -3.99 -15.62
C GLN A 530 40.20 -5.49 -15.57
N ILE A 531 39.19 -6.36 -15.73
CA ILE A 531 39.34 -7.82 -15.72
C ILE A 531 39.92 -8.26 -17.07
N PRO A 532 41.08 -8.95 -17.10
CA PRO A 532 41.60 -9.49 -18.34
C PRO A 532 40.67 -10.58 -18.92
N PRO A 533 40.57 -10.70 -20.26
CA PRO A 533 39.76 -11.75 -20.88
C PRO A 533 40.26 -13.14 -20.50
N ASN A 534 39.35 -14.11 -20.40
CA ASN A 534 39.62 -15.54 -20.18
C ASN A 534 40.45 -15.88 -18.92
N MET A 535 40.40 -15.05 -17.89
CA MET A 535 41.08 -15.32 -16.62
C MET A 535 40.08 -15.81 -15.56
N PRO A 536 40.42 -16.83 -14.75
CA PRO A 536 39.63 -17.20 -13.59
C PRO A 536 39.52 -16.04 -12.61
N VAL A 537 38.32 -15.83 -12.08
CA VAL A 537 38.02 -14.73 -11.17
C VAL A 537 37.49 -15.30 -9.85
N THR A 538 37.92 -14.73 -8.73
CA THR A 538 37.28 -14.91 -7.43
C THR A 538 36.54 -13.64 -7.05
N LEU A 539 35.24 -13.74 -6.73
CA LEU A 539 34.42 -12.59 -6.35
C LEU A 539 33.91 -12.73 -4.91
N ASN A 540 33.93 -11.63 -4.17
CA ASN A 540 33.24 -11.52 -2.89
C ASN A 540 32.29 -10.32 -2.92
N ILE A 541 31.01 -10.55 -2.63
CA ILE A 541 29.98 -9.52 -2.58
C ILE A 541 29.36 -9.51 -1.19
N VAL A 542 29.40 -8.37 -0.52
CA VAL A 542 28.76 -8.17 0.78
C VAL A 542 27.61 -7.19 0.62
N ILE A 543 26.41 -7.62 1.05
CA ILE A 543 25.19 -6.84 1.04
C ILE A 543 24.71 -6.68 2.48
N ASN A 544 24.71 -5.46 2.98
CA ASN A 544 24.02 -5.08 4.20
C ASN A 544 22.62 -4.60 3.82
N ALA A 545 21.67 -5.53 3.77
CA ALA A 545 20.31 -5.33 3.28
C ALA A 545 19.39 -4.61 4.28
N GLY A 546 19.90 -4.33 5.49
CA GLY A 546 19.13 -3.75 6.60
C GLY A 546 18.19 -4.76 7.26
N ASN A 547 17.64 -4.38 8.42
CA ASN A 547 16.81 -5.25 9.23
C ASN A 547 15.64 -5.84 8.46
N PHE A 548 15.43 -7.14 8.65
CA PHE A 548 14.26 -7.84 8.15
C PHE A 548 12.97 -7.24 8.74
N ASN A 549 11.94 -7.08 7.92
CA ASN A 549 10.66 -6.53 8.31
C ASN A 549 9.52 -7.39 7.74
N GLN A 550 8.92 -8.23 8.59
CA GLN A 550 7.80 -9.11 8.22
C GLN A 550 6.58 -8.37 7.68
N GLU A 551 6.39 -7.08 8.03
CA GLU A 551 5.29 -6.27 7.50
C GLU A 551 5.55 -5.77 6.07
N SER A 552 6.78 -5.86 5.57
CA SER A 552 7.14 -5.47 4.22
C SER A 552 6.76 -6.57 3.23
N TRP A 553 5.95 -6.26 2.22
CA TRP A 553 5.59 -7.21 1.16
C TRP A 553 6.83 -7.81 0.48
N ALA A 554 7.92 -7.05 0.33
CA ALA A 554 9.14 -7.52 -0.31
C ALA A 554 9.89 -8.61 0.50
N ASP A 555 9.56 -8.76 1.78
CA ASP A 555 10.16 -9.74 2.69
C ASP A 555 9.30 -11.01 2.79
N GLN A 556 8.09 -11.01 2.21
CA GLN A 556 7.18 -12.14 2.24
C GLN A 556 7.62 -13.21 1.23
N THR A 557 7.53 -14.49 1.62
CA THR A 557 7.94 -15.63 0.80
C THR A 557 7.10 -15.78 -0.47
N ASN A 558 5.79 -15.50 -0.40
CA ASN A 558 4.91 -15.44 -1.57
C ASN A 558 5.24 -14.27 -2.54
N GLN A 559 6.19 -13.41 -2.19
CA GLN A 559 6.75 -12.38 -3.06
C GLN A 559 8.23 -12.66 -3.37
N GLY A 560 8.72 -13.89 -3.15
CA GLY A 560 10.10 -14.31 -3.42
C GLY A 560 11.11 -13.93 -2.33
N GLY A 561 10.68 -13.30 -1.23
CA GLY A 561 11.55 -12.95 -0.11
C GLY A 561 12.86 -12.25 -0.50
N ARG A 562 13.92 -12.51 0.28
CA ARG A 562 15.23 -11.87 0.09
C ARG A 562 16.16 -12.58 -0.90
N ILE A 563 15.88 -13.84 -1.25
CA ILE A 563 16.71 -14.62 -2.17
C ILE A 563 16.22 -14.42 -3.60
N VAL A 564 15.04 -14.98 -3.94
CA VAL A 564 14.43 -14.84 -5.27
C VAL A 564 14.18 -13.36 -5.56
N GLY A 565 13.63 -12.63 -4.59
CA GLY A 565 13.26 -11.24 -4.75
C GLY A 565 14.42 -10.24 -4.82
N GLU A 566 15.58 -10.48 -4.19
CA GLU A 566 16.65 -9.46 -4.11
C GLU A 566 18.06 -10.00 -4.44
N ALA A 567 18.43 -11.18 -3.95
CA ALA A 567 19.76 -11.75 -4.19
C ALA A 567 20.03 -12.06 -5.68
N CYS A 568 18.98 -12.28 -6.47
CA CYS A 568 19.03 -12.44 -7.93
C CYS A 568 19.84 -11.35 -8.65
N HIS A 569 19.82 -10.10 -8.17
CA HIS A 569 20.63 -9.01 -8.72
C HIS A 569 22.13 -9.30 -8.69
N PHE A 570 22.61 -9.98 -7.65
CA PHE A 570 24.02 -10.22 -7.43
C PHE A 570 24.49 -11.48 -8.14
N ILE A 571 23.61 -12.47 -8.31
CA ILE A 571 23.86 -13.63 -9.17
C ILE A 571 24.06 -13.14 -10.61
N ASP A 572 23.13 -12.33 -11.13
CA ASP A 572 23.24 -11.69 -12.44
C ASP A 572 24.56 -10.90 -12.61
N LEU A 573 24.94 -10.13 -11.58
CA LEU A 573 26.15 -9.33 -11.59
C LEU A 573 27.43 -10.19 -11.61
N ILE A 574 27.42 -11.35 -10.94
CA ILE A 574 28.52 -12.32 -10.98
C ILE A 574 28.64 -12.93 -12.38
N GLN A 575 27.53 -13.30 -13.02
CA GLN A 575 27.54 -13.76 -14.41
C GLN A 575 28.12 -12.68 -15.33
N PHE A 576 27.72 -11.43 -15.16
CA PHE A 576 28.28 -10.30 -15.91
C PHE A 576 29.80 -10.16 -15.73
N PHE A 577 30.33 -10.29 -14.50
CA PHE A 577 31.78 -10.18 -14.29
C PHE A 577 32.58 -11.36 -14.81
N THR A 578 31.98 -12.56 -14.81
CA THR A 578 32.67 -13.82 -15.15
C THR A 578 32.44 -14.27 -16.60
N ASP A 579 31.51 -13.64 -17.33
CA ASP A 579 31.01 -14.08 -18.65
C ASP A 579 30.63 -15.57 -18.64
N SER A 580 30.02 -16.03 -17.54
CA SER A 580 29.71 -17.43 -17.30
C SER A 580 28.42 -17.60 -16.52
N ILE A 581 27.69 -18.66 -16.84
CA ILE A 581 26.56 -19.15 -16.05
C ILE A 581 27.03 -19.83 -14.76
N VAL A 582 26.12 -19.94 -13.79
CA VAL A 582 26.33 -20.69 -12.56
C VAL A 582 26.18 -22.20 -12.85
N GLU A 583 27.18 -22.98 -12.43
CA GLU A 583 27.20 -24.44 -12.54
C GLU A 583 26.58 -25.09 -11.30
N SER A 584 26.95 -24.62 -10.11
CA SER A 584 26.44 -25.15 -8.84
C SER A 584 26.46 -24.11 -7.72
N VAL A 585 25.61 -24.30 -6.72
CA VAL A 585 25.48 -23.42 -5.56
C VAL A 585 25.46 -24.20 -4.26
N TYR A 586 26.00 -23.58 -3.22
CA TYR A 586 25.86 -23.99 -1.83
C TYR A 586 25.56 -22.79 -0.95
N ALA A 587 24.78 -22.95 0.12
CA ALA A 587 24.40 -21.84 0.97
C ALA A 587 24.18 -22.25 2.43
N TYR A 588 24.44 -21.30 3.32
CA TYR A 588 24.11 -21.36 4.74
C TYR A 588 23.31 -20.13 5.15
N ASN A 589 22.48 -20.27 6.18
CA ASN A 589 21.90 -19.15 6.91
C ASN A 589 22.26 -19.19 8.40
N THR A 590 22.09 -18.07 9.09
CA THR A 590 22.25 -18.00 10.54
C THR A 590 21.10 -18.72 11.25
N VAL A 591 21.39 -19.62 12.19
CA VAL A 591 20.41 -20.41 12.97
C VAL A 591 19.25 -21.03 12.15
N GLN A 592 18.38 -21.81 12.78
CA GLN A 592 17.17 -22.27 12.10
C GLN A 592 16.26 -21.05 11.90
N ASN A 593 15.91 -20.74 10.64
CA ASN A 593 15.08 -19.58 10.22
C ASN A 593 15.71 -18.18 10.28
N GLY A 594 17.05 -18.03 10.29
CA GLY A 594 17.64 -16.69 10.14
C GLY A 594 17.66 -16.19 8.69
N PHE A 595 17.78 -14.87 8.57
CA PHE A 595 17.69 -14.12 7.30
C PHE A 595 19.03 -13.57 6.81
N ASP A 596 20.13 -13.98 7.43
CA ASP A 596 21.48 -13.71 6.96
C ASP A 596 22.00 -14.94 6.22
N TYR A 597 22.45 -14.74 4.99
CA TYR A 597 22.85 -15.82 4.08
C TYR A 597 24.32 -15.68 3.67
N VAL A 598 25.02 -16.80 3.62
CA VAL A 598 26.31 -16.94 2.93
C VAL A 598 26.10 -17.93 1.80
N ILE A 599 26.27 -17.46 0.56
CA ILE A 599 26.01 -18.22 -0.66
C ILE A 599 27.31 -18.32 -1.44
N SER A 600 27.72 -19.53 -1.80
CA SER A 600 28.91 -19.82 -2.60
C SER A 600 28.48 -20.38 -3.95
N LEU A 601 28.98 -19.76 -5.03
CA LEU A 601 28.68 -20.11 -6.41
C LEU A 601 29.94 -20.63 -7.10
N LYS A 602 29.80 -21.72 -7.83
CA LYS A 602 30.78 -22.19 -8.82
C LYS A 602 30.25 -21.87 -10.20
N MET A 603 31.04 -21.20 -11.02
CA MET A 603 30.68 -20.83 -12.39
C MET A 603 31.22 -21.89 -13.36
N ALA A 604 30.55 -22.07 -14.51
CA ALA A 604 31.00 -23.01 -15.55
C ALA A 604 32.41 -22.70 -16.11
N SER A 605 32.84 -21.43 -16.07
CA SER A 605 34.19 -21.00 -16.43
C SER A 605 35.28 -21.40 -15.41
N GLY A 606 34.91 -22.00 -14.28
CA GLY A 606 35.79 -22.29 -13.15
C GLY A 606 35.99 -21.10 -12.20
N ALA A 607 35.39 -19.94 -12.49
CA ALA A 607 35.32 -18.84 -11.52
C ALA A 607 34.50 -19.25 -10.28
N ILE A 608 34.81 -18.62 -9.15
CA ILE A 608 34.09 -18.83 -7.89
C ILE A 608 33.64 -17.49 -7.31
N ALA A 609 32.50 -17.49 -6.65
CA ALA A 609 31.97 -16.28 -6.04
C ALA A 609 31.29 -16.55 -4.70
N ASN A 610 31.40 -15.60 -3.78
CA ASN A 610 30.69 -15.61 -2.52
C ASN A 610 29.78 -14.37 -2.40
N ILE A 611 28.56 -14.58 -1.91
CA ILE A 611 27.61 -13.54 -1.55
C ILE A 611 27.32 -13.66 -0.05
N SER A 612 27.66 -12.63 0.71
CA SER A 612 27.19 -12.47 2.10
C SER A 612 26.01 -11.49 2.10
N TYR A 613 24.80 -12.00 2.24
CA TYR A 613 23.56 -11.22 2.28
C TYR A 613 23.09 -11.09 3.73
N LEU A 614 23.24 -9.91 4.32
CA LEU A 614 23.15 -9.69 5.76
C LEU A 614 22.02 -8.70 6.08
N THR A 615 21.10 -9.11 6.95
CA THR A 615 20.00 -8.30 7.51
C THR A 615 20.28 -7.83 8.93
N SER A 616 21.21 -8.46 9.65
CA SER A 616 21.63 -8.06 11.01
C SER A 616 22.54 -6.83 11.07
N GLY A 617 22.94 -6.29 9.91
CA GLY A 617 23.92 -5.21 9.82
C GLY A 617 23.42 -3.83 10.26
N ASN A 618 24.32 -3.01 10.81
CA ASN A 618 23.98 -1.63 11.17
C ASN A 618 23.81 -0.78 9.89
N SER A 619 22.70 -0.06 9.82
CA SER A 619 22.32 0.72 8.64
C SER A 619 23.21 1.95 8.36
N ARG A 620 24.14 2.30 9.27
CA ARG A 620 25.18 3.32 9.04
C ARG A 620 26.37 2.78 8.24
N HIS A 621 26.51 1.47 8.13
CA HIS A 621 27.56 0.85 7.34
C HIS A 621 27.21 0.91 5.85
N ARG A 622 28.20 0.66 4.98
CA ARG A 622 27.98 0.62 3.52
C ARG A 622 26.99 -0.49 3.16
N ARG A 623 26.12 -0.22 2.18
CA ARG A 623 25.06 -1.15 1.76
C ARG A 623 25.58 -2.29 0.90
N GLU A 624 26.45 -1.99 -0.07
CA GLU A 624 27.00 -2.98 -0.99
C GLU A 624 28.50 -2.79 -1.15
N TYR A 625 29.24 -3.88 -1.14
CA TYR A 625 30.69 -3.91 -1.37
C TYR A 625 31.04 -5.12 -2.23
N ILE A 626 31.82 -4.92 -3.29
CA ILE A 626 32.22 -5.96 -4.23
C ILE A 626 33.73 -5.96 -4.32
N GLU A 627 34.34 -7.13 -4.25
CA GLU A 627 35.76 -7.38 -4.47
C GLU A 627 35.92 -8.46 -5.54
N ILE A 628 36.87 -8.22 -6.45
CA ILE A 628 37.16 -9.08 -7.59
C ILE A 628 38.68 -9.29 -7.62
N TYR A 629 39.11 -10.55 -7.54
CA TYR A 629 40.50 -10.95 -7.56
C TYR A 629 40.79 -11.70 -8.86
N CYS A 630 41.77 -11.22 -9.63
CA CYS A 630 42.20 -11.85 -10.88
C CYS A 630 43.60 -11.35 -11.27
N SER A 631 44.50 -12.24 -11.71
CA SER A 631 45.79 -11.89 -12.35
C SER A 631 46.60 -10.78 -11.65
N SER A 632 46.85 -10.93 -10.34
CA SER A 632 47.53 -9.92 -9.50
C SER A 632 46.84 -8.55 -9.44
N LYS A 633 45.54 -8.50 -9.77
CA LYS A 633 44.68 -7.33 -9.59
C LYS A 633 43.66 -7.59 -8.50
N VAL A 634 43.34 -6.54 -7.77
CA VAL A 634 42.19 -6.49 -6.86
C VAL A 634 41.32 -5.30 -7.27
N ILE A 635 40.08 -5.55 -7.66
CA ILE A 635 39.14 -4.53 -8.09
C ILE A 635 38.01 -4.46 -7.06
N CYS A 636 37.79 -3.29 -6.48
CA CYS A 636 36.77 -3.05 -5.47
C CYS A 636 35.72 -2.06 -5.97
N ILE A 637 34.44 -2.33 -5.71
CA ILE A 637 33.34 -1.38 -5.87
C ILE A 637 32.70 -1.14 -4.49
N ASP A 638 32.64 0.12 -4.08
CA ASP A 638 32.03 0.55 -2.83
C ASP A 638 30.75 1.34 -3.10
N ASN A 639 29.61 0.69 -2.80
CA ASN A 639 28.24 1.20 -2.86
C ASN A 639 27.88 1.90 -4.20
N PHE A 640 28.52 1.48 -5.29
CA PHE A 640 28.41 2.11 -6.60
C PHE A 640 28.61 3.64 -6.56
N LYS A 641 29.52 4.09 -5.69
CA LYS A 641 30.00 5.48 -5.55
C LYS A 641 31.49 5.59 -5.79
N LYS A 642 32.24 4.52 -5.58
CA LYS A 642 33.69 4.48 -5.72
C LYS A 642 34.12 3.13 -6.28
N GLY A 643 35.05 3.16 -7.23
CA GLY A 643 35.78 2.00 -7.74
C GLY A 643 37.27 2.19 -7.51
N ILE A 644 37.98 1.13 -7.13
CA ILE A 644 39.44 1.11 -6.99
C ILE A 644 39.98 -0.18 -7.61
N CYS A 645 41.03 -0.10 -8.42
CA CYS A 645 41.73 -1.25 -8.93
C CYS A 645 43.19 -1.14 -8.52
N TYR A 646 43.66 -2.17 -7.82
CA TYR A 646 45.04 -2.32 -7.39
C TYR A 646 45.77 -3.23 -8.37
N THR A 647 46.99 -2.84 -8.73
CA THR A 647 47.93 -3.64 -9.51
C THR A 647 49.30 -3.54 -8.84
N ASN A 648 50.27 -4.37 -9.24
CA ASN A 648 51.63 -4.31 -8.71
C ASN A 648 52.33 -2.95 -8.93
N GLN A 649 51.88 -2.16 -9.92
CA GLN A 649 52.57 -0.93 -10.35
C GLN A 649 51.75 0.34 -10.09
N SER A 650 50.42 0.23 -9.99
CA SER A 650 49.55 1.41 -9.97
C SER A 650 48.21 1.14 -9.28
N ILE A 651 47.54 2.23 -8.90
CA ILE A 651 46.17 2.20 -8.39
C ILE A 651 45.30 3.12 -9.27
N THR A 652 44.29 2.57 -9.92
CA THR A 652 43.30 3.36 -10.68
C THR A 652 42.00 3.50 -9.89
N LYS A 653 41.34 4.66 -10.01
CA LYS A 653 40.14 4.99 -9.21
C LYS A 653 39.10 5.71 -10.06
N ILE A 654 37.83 5.41 -9.80
CA ILE A 654 36.68 6.20 -10.28
C ILE A 654 35.79 6.56 -9.09
N LYS A 655 35.18 7.75 -9.09
CA LYS A 655 34.35 8.22 -7.97
C LYS A 655 33.15 9.03 -8.45
N ASN A 656 32.10 9.02 -7.65
CA ASN A 656 30.93 9.88 -7.77
C ASN A 656 30.47 10.32 -6.38
N TRP A 657 30.71 11.59 -6.05
CA TRP A 657 30.42 12.12 -4.71
C TRP A 657 28.96 12.51 -4.49
N LEU A 658 28.23 12.81 -5.57
CA LEU A 658 26.87 13.35 -5.49
C LEU A 658 25.80 12.27 -5.28
N SER A 659 26.01 11.06 -5.81
CA SER A 659 25.01 9.98 -5.75
C SER A 659 25.61 8.61 -6.09
N SER A 660 24.93 7.55 -5.63
CA SER A 660 25.18 6.18 -6.10
C SER A 660 24.65 6.02 -7.53
N ASP A 661 25.42 5.37 -8.40
CA ASP A 661 25.01 5.02 -9.76
C ASP A 661 24.84 3.51 -9.89
N ARG A 662 23.61 3.03 -9.71
CA ARG A 662 23.26 1.61 -9.78
C ARG A 662 22.91 1.12 -11.19
N GLY A 663 23.02 1.97 -12.22
CA GLY A 663 22.85 1.57 -13.62
C GLY A 663 21.47 1.77 -14.25
N HIS A 664 20.42 2.16 -13.52
CA HIS A 664 19.07 2.36 -14.08
C HIS A 664 19.02 3.22 -15.35
N LYS A 665 19.79 4.34 -15.37
CA LYS A 665 19.83 5.21 -16.54
C LYS A 665 20.44 4.47 -17.74
N ASN A 666 21.57 3.79 -17.54
CA ASN A 666 22.29 3.12 -18.62
C ASN A 666 21.51 1.89 -19.13
N GLU A 667 20.82 1.19 -18.24
CA GLU A 667 19.88 0.11 -18.57
C GLU A 667 18.78 0.60 -19.51
N LEU A 668 18.15 1.75 -19.22
CA LEU A 668 17.15 2.34 -20.11
C LEU A 668 17.71 2.74 -21.49
N HIS A 669 18.97 3.20 -21.55
CA HIS A 669 19.61 3.50 -22.83
C HIS A 669 19.91 2.22 -23.62
N TYR A 670 20.33 1.17 -22.92
CA TYR A 670 20.54 -0.15 -23.51
C TYR A 670 19.22 -0.74 -24.03
N LEU A 671 18.15 -0.73 -23.24
CA LEU A 671 16.79 -1.13 -23.63
C LEU A 671 16.34 -0.42 -24.91
N ALA A 672 16.51 0.92 -24.96
CA ALA A 672 16.15 1.67 -26.16
C ALA A 672 16.95 1.27 -27.39
N LYS A 673 18.24 0.96 -27.25
CA LYS A 673 19.08 0.48 -28.35
C LYS A 673 18.69 -0.94 -28.79
N LEU A 674 18.39 -1.83 -27.84
CA LEU A 674 18.02 -3.21 -28.10
C LEU A 674 16.70 -3.30 -28.86
N VAL A 675 15.66 -2.60 -28.41
CA VAL A 675 14.35 -2.59 -29.07
C VAL A 675 14.43 -1.97 -30.47
N ASN A 676 15.34 -1.02 -30.69
CA ASN A 676 15.59 -0.43 -32.01
C ASN A 676 16.58 -1.24 -32.87
N HIS A 677 16.95 -2.45 -32.47
CA HIS A 677 17.91 -3.32 -33.18
C HIS A 677 19.28 -2.65 -33.45
N LYS A 678 19.71 -1.72 -32.59
CA LYS A 678 20.99 -1.00 -32.73
C LYS A 678 22.16 -1.69 -32.03
N VAL A 679 21.88 -2.70 -31.21
CA VAL A 679 22.86 -3.51 -30.49
C VAL A 679 22.39 -4.95 -30.46
N LEU A 680 23.33 -5.89 -30.39
CA LEU A 680 23.04 -7.27 -30.06
C LEU A 680 22.74 -7.40 -28.56
N PRO A 681 21.95 -8.42 -28.14
CA PRO A 681 21.73 -8.71 -26.74
C PRO A 681 23.06 -8.99 -26.02
N GLU A 682 23.36 -8.23 -24.97
CA GLU A 682 24.47 -8.49 -24.04
C GLU A 682 24.11 -9.57 -23.01
N VAL A 683 22.84 -9.99 -22.97
CA VAL A 683 22.30 -11.02 -22.06
C VAL A 683 21.38 -11.90 -22.87
N THR A 684 21.53 -13.20 -22.73
CA THR A 684 20.70 -14.22 -23.36
C THR A 684 19.56 -14.63 -22.44
N ILE A 685 18.55 -15.30 -22.99
CA ILE A 685 17.49 -15.88 -22.16
C ILE A 685 18.03 -16.96 -21.21
N THR A 686 19.05 -17.71 -21.66
CA THR A 686 19.73 -18.71 -20.85
C THR A 686 20.33 -18.10 -19.58
N ASP A 687 20.92 -16.91 -19.66
CA ASP A 687 21.48 -16.22 -18.48
C ASP A 687 20.37 -15.85 -17.46
N TYR A 688 19.20 -15.41 -17.95
CA TYR A 688 18.06 -15.08 -17.08
C TYR A 688 17.43 -16.32 -16.44
N ILE A 689 17.29 -17.42 -17.20
CA ILE A 689 16.82 -18.71 -16.68
C ILE A 689 17.81 -19.21 -15.62
N ASN A 690 19.11 -19.25 -15.94
CA ASN A 690 20.14 -19.69 -15.00
C ASN A 690 20.18 -18.83 -13.73
N THR A 691 20.04 -17.50 -13.84
CA THR A 691 19.94 -16.62 -12.68
C THR A 691 18.76 -17.00 -11.78
N THR A 692 17.60 -17.23 -12.39
CA THR A 692 16.36 -17.54 -11.65
C THR A 692 16.43 -18.93 -11.02
N LEU A 693 16.87 -19.95 -11.77
CA LEU A 693 17.09 -21.30 -11.24
C LEU A 693 18.09 -21.32 -10.09
N THR A 694 19.16 -20.52 -10.19
CA THR A 694 20.12 -20.40 -9.09
C THR A 694 19.44 -19.90 -7.81
N THR A 695 18.44 -19.03 -7.89
CA THR A 695 17.72 -18.60 -6.68
C THR A 695 16.90 -19.72 -6.04
N PHE A 696 16.24 -20.57 -6.84
CA PHE A 696 15.51 -21.73 -6.32
C PHE A 696 16.48 -22.78 -5.73
N ALA A 697 17.60 -23.01 -6.42
CA ALA A 697 18.66 -23.90 -5.95
C ALA A 697 19.31 -23.40 -4.65
N ILE A 698 19.39 -22.08 -4.41
CA ILE A 698 19.85 -21.55 -3.11
C ILE A 698 18.88 -21.94 -1.99
N GLU A 699 17.57 -21.77 -2.19
CA GLU A 699 16.57 -22.13 -1.18
C GLU A 699 16.61 -23.64 -0.89
N ALA A 700 16.79 -24.46 -1.91
CA ALA A 700 16.99 -25.90 -1.75
C ALA A 700 18.31 -26.26 -1.05
N ALA A 701 19.41 -25.57 -1.35
CA ALA A 701 20.68 -25.77 -0.64
C ALA A 701 20.55 -25.45 0.86
N LEU A 702 19.82 -24.38 1.21
CA LEU A 702 19.54 -24.01 2.60
C LEU A 702 18.69 -25.07 3.32
N SER A 703 17.72 -25.66 2.61
CA SER A 703 16.84 -26.71 3.12
C SER A 703 17.58 -28.04 3.32
N THR A 704 18.36 -28.46 2.33
CA THR A 704 18.99 -29.79 2.28
C THR A 704 20.34 -29.84 2.98
N GLY A 705 21.03 -28.70 3.06
CA GLY A 705 22.43 -28.67 3.49
C GLY A 705 23.39 -29.27 2.46
N GLU A 706 22.96 -29.45 1.20
CA GLU A 706 23.74 -30.07 0.12
C GLU A 706 23.99 -29.11 -1.06
N VAL A 707 25.04 -29.40 -1.83
CA VAL A 707 25.38 -28.66 -3.07
C VAL A 707 24.34 -28.96 -4.13
N GLN A 708 23.79 -27.91 -4.74
CA GLN A 708 22.81 -28.01 -5.82
C GLN A 708 23.48 -27.70 -7.17
N LYS A 709 23.40 -28.61 -8.14
CA LYS A 709 23.89 -28.37 -9.50
C LYS A 709 22.76 -27.80 -10.35
N ILE A 710 22.99 -26.71 -11.06
CA ILE A 710 21.92 -26.02 -11.80
C ILE A 710 21.36 -26.87 -12.94
N ALA A 711 22.17 -27.75 -13.54
CA ALA A 711 21.73 -28.68 -14.58
C ALA A 711 20.58 -29.62 -14.13
N ASP A 712 20.54 -29.98 -12.84
CA ASP A 712 19.48 -30.83 -12.29
C ASP A 712 18.12 -30.09 -12.25
N TRP A 713 18.16 -28.76 -12.27
CA TRP A 713 16.99 -27.87 -12.21
C TRP A 713 16.54 -27.42 -13.61
N GLU A 714 17.42 -27.54 -14.61
CA GLU A 714 17.14 -27.20 -16.01
C GLU A 714 16.19 -28.21 -16.67
N HIS A 715 16.29 -29.50 -16.32
CA HIS A 715 15.45 -30.56 -16.89
C HIS A 715 13.96 -30.41 -16.60
N ASP A 716 13.59 -29.78 -15.48
CA ASP A 716 12.18 -29.53 -15.14
C ASP A 716 11.63 -28.24 -15.79
N SER A 717 12.53 -27.34 -16.19
CA SER A 717 12.23 -25.93 -16.54
C SER A 717 12.35 -25.62 -18.04
N LEU A 718 13.15 -26.40 -18.78
CA LEU A 718 13.22 -26.42 -20.24
C LEU A 718 12.21 -27.41 -20.80
#